data_AF-A0A7C4D6Q6-F1
#
_entry.id   AF-A0A7C4D6Q6-F1
#
_cell.length_a   1.000
_cell.length_b   1.000
_cell.length_c   1.000
_cell.angle_alpha   90.00
_cell.angle_beta   90.00
_cell.angle_gamma   90.00
#
_symmetry.space_group_name_H-M   'P 1'
#
loop_
_entity.id
_entity.type
_entity.pdbx_description
1 polymer ?
#
loop_
_entity_poly.entity_id
_entity_poly.type
_entity_poly.pdbx_seq_one_letter_code
_entity_poly.pdbx_strand_id
1 'polypeptide(L)'
;FINSLINEYFKTNYLMKRFNKEQISFNKTSLNYYDYLPSLDLIQVPFVWNNYSVFGENVVIGIVDTGVDFANPDLGLESIARDIHGNPLILAIDNGLIIFTNVSSRIGDKLITENTVIKVFDPINRSVYNVVLDYNLTIGSINSLTGVYKVGLLPFYTALSYLSNSSRLILVKTFVLALMVDEEIPGIYNRVYFDLSTAFYELSKTIREIEREIIGTPVWREPLPTWFDHSIVDEYSYKPGYEIVARDFDNDGYYDFSLGTIAGYYLDTIGLLNGTPGYYVGWDYNGRYLAIMFDYFGHGTNVATIIAGRGSNTYSGYNGLFRVKGVAPQSKIATGSVLWSFETIILEAWLCGYTPYFRRIGDMYYIEFNYYGPRRADIVNNSWNYMNIIRDLQNIPGLDVLTYLFDSIVFNRTFIVREPVIIVFSSGNSGPGFTSIHSPGSGLLTITVGASTWFKPMVDYGFNGLYDEVVSFSSRGPSGQGYPKPDLVSNGFFEYASTRVLDGFGYGSTINLFAGTSLSAPYTTGALALILSLFRNIYGLNYSLDTFRARILLKNSCDDLGYTSFVQGSGRLNVLKTVERILFNKPIVYTIDGLTQAFIENYYSVYGDLTYNISQYFLDTCYYAIVKPGESRNFTLYITNYTGFIKLHSRELYFYKETIVYDNVFDYRNPLLIKIPEYSYAYSDYVEIIILLENLTYPIYMFGRTPVDDKHSLTIYLFDWRDLNRDNVVDNFEKYFISIDSRIGVETFLSIAKPDEKIIGKLYLQLEPSEYDDVKPVDLKITVRAYKFRESNMLIYPEEIFVENFTALNIVVNVSKNTIPGVYETAILIEYDDDRILVPVSILVPLVLDNLSTVLIGLEYSDLRYYSFRLRGLYDVYSSYECSDWRMLPVLVNDPSISGVLFVARWSSGYSTDLTLAITPPGGVFNNIGSINIFSTYKLTNGIGFVYNSNLDDQVNNRLKTYLPIKWNIASRLSDIYGLYVIRNGNLVNSFPYLIYPGEYVRRDSEIYGLYRVFYSFNSYSGRIVEDQISFRIIMIRSRIEVESEQDYNGFKQYVLKYEFQAGAYAPFYMSKVYVISNNTITVPGYDLIAIPIALYNQRILITGSGYDLGIVYASRFLDGTVFVQSIEPIVLEINIVLWIIDYPIRCEGFYYYSEYYGELIIHDIVYPGVVTSQFVANVPRS
;
A
#
# COMPACT_ATOMS: atom_id res chain seq x y z
N PHE A 1 8.12 25.77 -23.19
CA PHE A 1 6.77 25.32 -23.56
C PHE A 1 5.96 24.89 -22.34
N ILE A 2 6.40 23.87 -21.56
CA ILE A 2 5.73 23.42 -20.32
C ILE A 2 5.50 24.57 -19.31
N ASN A 3 6.53 25.38 -19.02
CA ASN A 3 6.37 26.58 -18.18
C ASN A 3 5.33 27.58 -18.71
N SER A 4 5.10 27.64 -20.02
CA SER A 4 4.07 28.50 -20.62
C SER A 4 2.66 27.94 -20.40
N LEU A 5 2.48 26.64 -20.57
CA LEU A 5 1.20 25.93 -20.32
C LEU A 5 0.79 26.01 -18.85
N ILE A 6 1.76 25.82 -17.94
CA ILE A 6 1.59 25.95 -16.49
C ILE A 6 1.15 27.37 -16.14
N ASN A 7 1.90 28.38 -16.60
CA ASN A 7 1.54 29.80 -16.37
C ASN A 7 0.16 30.16 -16.95
N GLU A 8 -0.26 29.53 -18.04
CA GLU A 8 -1.59 29.73 -18.64
C GLU A 8 -2.71 29.06 -17.82
N TYR A 9 -2.50 27.84 -17.29
CA TYR A 9 -3.42 27.17 -16.35
C TYR A 9 -3.70 28.03 -15.12
N PHE A 10 -2.68 28.64 -14.54
CA PHE A 10 -2.87 29.46 -13.35
C PHE A 10 -3.40 30.87 -13.66
N LYS A 11 -3.20 31.40 -14.87
CA LYS A 11 -3.88 32.63 -15.31
C LYS A 11 -5.38 32.44 -15.57
N THR A 12 -5.81 31.22 -15.91
CA THR A 12 -7.21 30.90 -16.21
C THR A 12 -7.97 30.29 -15.04
N ASN A 13 -7.28 29.63 -14.08
CA ASN A 13 -7.91 29.12 -12.87
C ASN A 13 -7.87 30.12 -11.72
N TYR A 14 -9.04 30.73 -11.54
CA TYR A 14 -9.41 31.52 -10.39
C TYR A 14 -9.25 30.71 -9.10
N LEU A 15 -8.15 30.93 -8.38
CA LEU A 15 -8.04 30.61 -6.95
C LEU A 15 -9.16 31.38 -6.24
N MET A 16 -10.27 30.68 -5.97
CA MET A 16 -11.50 31.21 -5.39
C MET A 16 -12.13 32.36 -6.19
N LYS A 17 -12.69 32.08 -7.37
CA LYS A 17 -13.90 32.84 -7.75
C LYS A 17 -14.90 32.64 -6.61
N ARG A 18 -15.40 33.73 -6.02
CA ARG A 18 -16.47 33.68 -5.01
C ARG A 18 -17.45 32.58 -5.41
N PHE A 19 -17.74 31.66 -4.50
CA PHE A 19 -18.93 30.82 -4.56
C PHE A 19 -20.07 31.78 -4.86
N ASN A 20 -20.57 31.78 -6.10
CA ASN A 20 -21.57 32.75 -6.49
C ASN A 20 -22.88 32.21 -5.91
N LYS A 21 -23.23 32.69 -4.70
CA LYS A 21 -24.30 32.18 -3.83
C LYS A 21 -25.71 32.44 -4.36
N GLU A 22 -25.84 33.07 -5.52
CA GLU A 22 -27.15 33.48 -6.02
C GLU A 22 -27.79 32.36 -6.83
N GLN A 23 -28.83 31.79 -6.21
CA GLN A 23 -29.81 30.85 -6.76
C GLN A 23 -29.35 29.40 -6.90
N ILE A 24 -29.28 28.68 -5.76
CA ILE A 24 -29.39 27.22 -5.78
C ILE A 24 -30.63 26.84 -4.96
N SER A 25 -31.70 26.44 -5.66
CA SER A 25 -32.87 25.84 -5.05
C SER A 25 -32.69 24.32 -5.01
N PHE A 26 -32.50 23.78 -3.81
CA PHE A 26 -32.49 22.33 -3.61
C PHE A 26 -33.92 21.86 -3.32
N ASN A 27 -34.39 20.86 -4.07
CA ASN A 27 -35.62 20.17 -3.69
C ASN A 27 -35.29 19.25 -2.52
N LYS A 28 -36.06 19.32 -1.43
CA LYS A 28 -35.91 18.38 -0.32
C LYS A 28 -36.48 17.02 -0.72
N THR A 29 -35.76 15.96 -0.41
CA THR A 29 -36.26 14.59 -0.47
C THR A 29 -36.42 14.06 0.95
N SER A 30 -37.41 13.19 1.18
CA SER A 30 -37.62 12.52 2.47
C SER A 30 -37.29 11.03 2.29
N LEU A 31 -36.09 10.63 2.71
CA LEU A 31 -35.70 9.22 2.82
C LEU A 31 -35.94 8.73 4.26
N ASN A 32 -36.45 7.51 4.40
CA ASN A 32 -36.60 6.85 5.71
C ASN A 32 -35.29 6.15 6.10
N TYR A 33 -35.09 5.91 7.41
CA TYR A 33 -33.90 5.26 7.99
C TYR A 33 -33.62 3.86 7.42
N TYR A 34 -34.62 3.19 6.83
CA TYR A 34 -34.50 1.85 6.24
C TYR A 34 -34.14 1.85 4.74
N ASP A 35 -33.94 3.02 4.13
CA ASP A 35 -33.71 3.16 2.68
C ASP A 35 -32.22 3.10 2.28
N TYR A 36 -31.30 2.90 3.24
CA TYR A 36 -29.85 2.93 3.04
C TYR A 36 -29.07 2.20 4.15
N LEU A 37 -27.74 2.11 3.99
CA LEU A 37 -26.83 1.49 4.97
C LEU A 37 -26.70 2.36 6.24
N PRO A 38 -27.02 1.87 7.45
CA PRO A 38 -26.99 2.66 8.68
C PRO A 38 -25.65 3.35 9.01
N SER A 39 -24.51 2.79 8.60
CA SER A 39 -23.19 3.43 8.72
C SER A 39 -23.08 4.78 7.99
N LEU A 40 -23.94 5.08 7.01
CA LEU A 40 -23.91 6.35 6.29
C LEU A 40 -24.23 7.54 7.20
N ASP A 41 -24.91 7.29 8.33
CA ASP A 41 -25.13 8.29 9.37
C ASP A 41 -23.82 8.72 10.04
N LEU A 42 -22.84 7.82 10.17
CA LEU A 42 -21.52 8.17 10.73
C LEU A 42 -20.87 9.29 9.92
N ILE A 43 -21.00 9.24 8.60
CA ILE A 43 -20.41 10.24 7.70
C ILE A 43 -21.42 11.29 7.21
N GLN A 44 -22.63 11.32 7.78
CA GLN A 44 -23.67 12.31 7.54
C GLN A 44 -24.19 12.39 6.10
N VAL A 45 -24.13 11.29 5.35
CA VAL A 45 -24.56 11.24 3.94
C VAL A 45 -26.07 11.43 3.75
N PRO A 46 -26.95 10.83 4.58
CA PRO A 46 -28.41 11.00 4.41
C PRO A 46 -28.86 12.46 4.54
N PHE A 47 -28.19 13.26 5.38
CA PHE A 47 -28.43 14.70 5.45
C PHE A 47 -28.09 15.41 4.15
N VAL A 48 -27.01 15.00 3.47
CA VAL A 48 -26.63 15.57 2.18
C VAL A 48 -27.67 15.27 1.12
N TRP A 49 -28.14 14.03 1.05
CA TRP A 49 -29.21 13.62 0.14
C TRP A 49 -30.51 14.39 0.39
N ASN A 50 -30.97 14.44 1.64
CA ASN A 50 -32.27 15.03 1.98
C ASN A 50 -32.28 16.56 1.84
N ASN A 51 -31.18 17.23 2.20
CA ASN A 51 -31.13 18.70 2.22
C ASN A 51 -30.61 19.32 0.92
N TYR A 52 -29.75 18.62 0.19
CA TYR A 52 -29.09 19.16 -1.01
C TYR A 52 -29.37 18.35 -2.28
N SER A 53 -30.06 17.20 -2.22
CA SER A 53 -30.40 16.37 -3.39
C SER A 53 -29.21 16.06 -4.31
N VAL A 54 -28.04 15.82 -3.72
CA VAL A 54 -26.83 15.43 -4.44
C VAL A 54 -26.60 13.94 -4.23
N PHE A 55 -26.54 13.14 -5.31
CA PHE A 55 -26.45 11.69 -5.24
C PHE A 55 -25.24 11.13 -6.03
N GLY A 56 -24.35 12.01 -6.51
CA GLY A 56 -23.17 11.61 -7.28
C GLY A 56 -23.43 11.57 -8.78
N GLU A 57 -24.49 12.25 -9.24
CA GLU A 57 -24.82 12.39 -10.65
C GLU A 57 -23.68 13.05 -11.44
N ASN A 58 -23.57 12.68 -12.72
CA ASN A 58 -22.52 13.16 -13.63
C ASN A 58 -21.09 12.86 -13.16
N VAL A 59 -20.87 11.90 -12.27
CA VAL A 59 -19.53 11.46 -11.83
C VAL A 59 -19.28 10.03 -12.27
N VAL A 60 -18.09 9.77 -12.83
CA VAL A 60 -17.61 8.44 -13.18
C VAL A 60 -16.53 8.01 -12.20
N ILE A 61 -16.69 6.81 -11.65
CA ILE A 61 -15.81 6.22 -10.67
C ILE A 61 -15.08 5.04 -11.32
N GLY A 62 -13.76 5.08 -11.29
CA GLY A 62 -12.89 3.97 -11.66
C GLY A 62 -12.74 3.01 -10.50
N ILE A 63 -12.93 1.71 -10.75
CA ILE A 63 -12.65 0.65 -9.76
C ILE A 63 -11.54 -0.23 -10.31
N VAL A 64 -10.42 -0.28 -9.59
CA VAL A 64 -9.30 -1.18 -9.85
C VAL A 64 -9.29 -2.24 -8.76
N ASP A 65 -9.82 -3.41 -9.09
CA ASP A 65 -10.04 -4.51 -8.14
C ASP A 65 -10.21 -5.84 -8.93
N THR A 66 -10.72 -6.89 -8.29
CA THR A 66 -10.90 -8.23 -8.88
C THR A 66 -11.92 -8.28 -10.04
N GLY A 67 -12.66 -7.20 -10.26
CA GLY A 67 -13.72 -7.02 -11.26
C GLY A 67 -14.96 -6.41 -10.61
N VAL A 68 -16.03 -6.19 -11.37
CA VAL A 68 -17.33 -5.77 -10.82
C VAL A 68 -18.44 -6.56 -11.48
N ASP A 69 -19.23 -7.31 -10.71
CA ASP A 69 -20.39 -8.02 -11.21
C ASP A 69 -21.61 -7.09 -11.32
N PHE A 70 -21.81 -6.53 -12.51
CA PHE A 70 -22.94 -5.62 -12.77
C PHE A 70 -24.30 -6.31 -12.80
N ALA A 71 -24.35 -7.65 -12.85
CA ALA A 71 -25.60 -8.40 -12.69
C ALA A 71 -26.12 -8.38 -11.24
N ASN A 72 -25.29 -7.93 -10.29
CA ASN A 72 -25.76 -7.65 -8.94
C ASN A 72 -27.00 -6.73 -8.96
N PRO A 73 -28.06 -7.03 -8.18
CA PRO A 73 -29.31 -6.30 -8.24
C PRO A 73 -29.22 -4.84 -7.74
N ASP A 74 -28.26 -4.51 -6.89
CA ASP A 74 -27.96 -3.13 -6.48
C ASP A 74 -27.02 -2.41 -7.44
N LEU A 75 -26.65 -3.03 -8.56
CA LEU A 75 -26.01 -2.40 -9.70
C LEU A 75 -26.98 -2.47 -10.90
N GLY A 76 -26.47 -2.75 -12.10
CA GLY A 76 -27.26 -2.81 -13.34
C GLY A 76 -26.63 -2.02 -14.49
N LEU A 77 -27.27 -2.08 -15.67
CA LEU A 77 -26.79 -1.41 -16.90
C LEU A 77 -26.63 0.10 -16.73
N GLU A 78 -27.48 0.71 -15.90
CA GLU A 78 -27.46 2.14 -15.56
C GLU A 78 -26.35 2.48 -14.57
N SER A 79 -25.62 1.53 -14.03
CA SER A 79 -24.40 1.79 -13.25
C SER A 79 -23.14 1.78 -14.10
N ILE A 80 -23.16 1.21 -15.30
CA ILE A 80 -22.01 1.17 -16.21
C ILE A 80 -21.75 2.55 -16.83
N ALA A 81 -20.52 3.04 -16.70
CA ALA A 81 -20.06 4.24 -17.40
C ALA A 81 -19.81 3.94 -18.88
N ARG A 82 -20.08 4.91 -19.75
CA ARG A 82 -19.97 4.74 -21.20
C ARG A 82 -19.24 5.91 -21.83
N ASP A 83 -18.54 5.65 -22.92
CA ASP A 83 -17.95 6.69 -23.75
C ASP A 83 -19.00 7.38 -24.65
N ILE A 84 -18.54 8.35 -25.45
CA ILE A 84 -19.39 9.10 -26.38
C ILE A 84 -19.99 8.24 -27.51
N HIS A 85 -19.46 7.04 -27.75
CA HIS A 85 -19.93 6.09 -28.75
C HIS A 85 -20.88 5.04 -28.14
N GLY A 86 -21.13 5.12 -26.82
CA GLY A 86 -21.97 4.18 -26.09
C GLY A 86 -21.24 2.91 -25.65
N ASN A 87 -19.93 2.77 -25.91
CA ASN A 87 -19.19 1.61 -25.45
C ASN A 87 -19.03 1.67 -23.93
N PRO A 88 -19.19 0.55 -23.22
CA PRO A 88 -18.95 0.52 -21.78
C PRO A 88 -17.46 0.79 -21.49
N LEU A 89 -17.19 1.61 -20.49
CA LEU A 89 -15.82 1.92 -20.01
C LEU A 89 -15.31 0.76 -19.14
N ILE A 90 -15.23 -0.41 -19.76
CA ILE A 90 -14.77 -1.66 -19.17
C ILE A 90 -13.61 -2.16 -20.02
N LEU A 91 -12.46 -2.39 -19.40
CA LEU A 91 -11.26 -2.93 -20.04
C LEU A 91 -11.03 -4.39 -19.64
N ALA A 92 -11.04 -5.28 -20.62
CA ALA A 92 -10.54 -6.64 -20.45
C ALA A 92 -9.06 -6.73 -20.87
N ILE A 93 -8.23 -7.37 -20.07
CA ILE A 93 -6.79 -7.55 -20.31
C ILE A 93 -6.52 -9.05 -20.40
N ASP A 94 -6.57 -9.63 -21.61
CA ASP A 94 -6.45 -11.07 -21.95
C ASP A 94 -7.44 -12.06 -21.25
N ASN A 95 -7.86 -11.79 -20.01
CA ASN A 95 -8.45 -12.73 -19.06
C ASN A 95 -9.91 -13.11 -19.29
N GLY A 96 -10.55 -12.53 -20.31
CA GLY A 96 -11.94 -12.83 -20.67
C GLY A 96 -12.18 -12.76 -22.18
N LEU A 97 -11.18 -13.16 -22.98
CA LEU A 97 -11.29 -13.18 -24.43
C LEU A 97 -11.94 -14.47 -24.94
N ILE A 98 -12.93 -14.32 -25.81
CA ILE A 98 -13.50 -15.39 -26.62
C ILE A 98 -12.99 -15.24 -28.04
N ILE A 99 -12.35 -16.28 -28.59
CA ILE A 99 -11.92 -16.33 -30.00
C ILE A 99 -12.92 -17.21 -30.75
N PHE A 100 -13.49 -16.68 -31.82
CA PHE A 100 -14.53 -17.38 -32.58
C PHE A 100 -13.97 -18.14 -33.79
N THR A 101 -14.58 -19.30 -34.03
CA THR A 101 -14.35 -20.16 -35.20
C THR A 101 -15.61 -20.18 -36.06
N ASN A 102 -15.44 -20.21 -37.38
CA ASN A 102 -16.55 -20.25 -38.32
C ASN A 102 -17.18 -21.64 -38.37
N VAL A 103 -18.51 -21.71 -38.28
CA VAL A 103 -19.31 -22.92 -38.53
C VAL A 103 -20.44 -22.56 -39.49
N SER A 104 -20.58 -23.29 -40.60
CA SER A 104 -21.56 -22.99 -41.64
C SER A 104 -22.49 -24.16 -41.99
N SER A 105 -22.32 -25.30 -41.32
CA SER A 105 -23.14 -26.48 -41.54
C SER A 105 -24.26 -26.53 -40.51
N ARG A 106 -25.51 -26.54 -40.98
CA ARG A 106 -26.73 -26.59 -40.16
C ARG A 106 -27.67 -27.65 -40.71
N ILE A 107 -28.25 -28.47 -39.83
CA ILE A 107 -29.25 -29.48 -40.18
C ILE A 107 -30.46 -29.29 -39.25
N GLY A 108 -31.55 -28.77 -39.81
CA GLY A 108 -32.76 -28.46 -39.04
C GLY A 108 -32.51 -27.37 -38.00
N ASP A 109 -32.75 -27.71 -36.73
CA ASP A 109 -32.55 -26.87 -35.54
C ASP A 109 -31.13 -26.95 -34.95
N LYS A 110 -30.24 -27.79 -35.51
CA LYS A 110 -28.88 -27.99 -35.01
C LYS A 110 -27.81 -27.38 -35.90
N LEU A 111 -26.87 -26.69 -35.27
CA LEU A 111 -25.60 -26.29 -35.86
C LEU A 111 -24.59 -27.42 -35.68
N ILE A 112 -23.91 -27.83 -36.76
CA ILE A 112 -22.97 -28.95 -36.73
C ILE A 112 -21.63 -28.46 -36.17
N THR A 113 -21.52 -28.49 -34.84
CA THR A 113 -20.34 -28.04 -34.09
C THR A 113 -19.45 -29.18 -33.64
N GLU A 114 -19.91 -30.43 -33.70
CA GLU A 114 -19.12 -31.61 -33.33
C GLU A 114 -17.83 -31.68 -34.15
N ASN A 115 -16.71 -32.01 -33.49
CA ASN A 115 -15.34 -31.98 -34.02
C ASN A 115 -14.82 -30.59 -34.43
N THR A 116 -15.55 -29.50 -34.12
CA THR A 116 -15.02 -28.14 -34.28
C THR A 116 -13.92 -27.89 -33.26
N VAL A 117 -12.77 -27.42 -33.75
CA VAL A 117 -11.61 -27.06 -32.92
C VAL A 117 -11.70 -25.59 -32.56
N ILE A 118 -11.85 -25.27 -31.28
CA ILE A 118 -11.93 -23.92 -30.76
C ILE A 118 -10.65 -23.59 -30.00
N LYS A 119 -10.06 -22.45 -30.31
CA LYS A 119 -8.87 -21.94 -29.62
C LYS A 119 -9.29 -21.21 -28.34
N VAL A 120 -8.71 -21.59 -27.21
CA VAL A 120 -9.02 -21.02 -25.91
C VAL A 120 -7.74 -20.53 -25.22
N PHE A 121 -7.83 -19.38 -24.56
CA PHE A 121 -6.79 -18.87 -23.67
C PHE A 121 -7.18 -19.13 -22.22
N ASP A 122 -6.31 -19.77 -21.46
CA ASP A 122 -6.45 -19.98 -20.03
C ASP A 122 -5.65 -18.92 -19.27
N PRO A 123 -6.31 -17.96 -18.60
CA PRO A 123 -5.64 -16.86 -17.91
C PRO A 123 -4.89 -17.26 -16.64
N ILE A 124 -5.26 -18.38 -16.01
CA ILE A 124 -4.59 -18.87 -14.80
C ILE A 124 -3.26 -19.51 -15.17
N ASN A 125 -3.28 -20.39 -16.19
CA ASN A 125 -2.08 -21.08 -16.67
C ASN A 125 -1.30 -20.27 -17.73
N ARG A 126 -1.84 -19.13 -18.19
CA ARG A 126 -1.34 -18.29 -19.28
C ARG A 126 -0.97 -19.08 -20.53
N SER A 127 -1.84 -20.01 -20.90
CA SER A 127 -1.59 -20.94 -22.00
C SER A 127 -2.73 -20.92 -23.01
N VAL A 128 -2.38 -21.11 -24.28
CA VAL A 128 -3.35 -21.26 -25.35
C VAL A 128 -3.41 -22.73 -25.75
N TYR A 129 -4.61 -23.30 -25.77
CA TYR A 129 -4.84 -24.67 -26.24
C TYR A 129 -6.12 -24.76 -27.06
N ASN A 130 -6.27 -25.91 -27.71
CA ASN A 130 -7.44 -26.21 -28.53
C ASN A 130 -8.39 -27.11 -27.74
N VAL A 131 -9.68 -26.76 -27.76
CA VAL A 131 -10.77 -27.59 -27.26
C VAL A 131 -11.54 -28.11 -28.47
N VAL A 132 -11.80 -29.41 -28.51
CA VAL A 132 -12.63 -30.03 -29.56
C VAL A 132 -14.03 -30.23 -28.99
N LEU A 133 -15.03 -29.65 -29.64
CA LEU A 133 -16.42 -29.88 -29.26
C LEU A 133 -16.85 -31.32 -29.64
N ASP A 134 -17.51 -32.00 -28.72
CA ASP A 134 -17.99 -33.39 -28.88
C ASP A 134 -19.52 -33.48 -29.07
N TYR A 135 -20.19 -32.33 -29.23
CA TYR A 135 -21.63 -32.25 -29.47
C TYR A 135 -21.99 -31.22 -30.54
N ASN A 136 -23.21 -31.33 -31.05
CA ASN A 136 -23.82 -30.38 -31.99
C ASN A 136 -24.75 -29.42 -31.23
N LEU A 137 -24.55 -28.11 -31.40
CA LEU A 137 -25.29 -27.05 -30.71
C LEU A 137 -26.72 -26.93 -31.24
N THR A 138 -27.71 -26.90 -30.34
CA THR A 138 -29.11 -26.66 -30.71
C THR A 138 -29.37 -25.15 -30.76
N ILE A 139 -29.74 -24.64 -31.94
CA ILE A 139 -29.93 -23.19 -32.22
C ILE A 139 -31.37 -22.82 -32.60
N GLY A 140 -32.27 -23.80 -32.74
CA GLY A 140 -33.70 -23.53 -32.97
C GLY A 140 -33.97 -22.72 -34.24
N SER A 141 -34.64 -21.57 -34.12
CA SER A 141 -34.93 -20.66 -35.24
C SER A 141 -33.88 -19.56 -35.45
N ILE A 142 -32.85 -19.49 -34.61
CA ILE A 142 -31.77 -18.47 -34.70
C ILE A 142 -31.05 -18.67 -36.04
N ASN A 143 -30.88 -17.61 -36.82
CA ASN A 143 -30.28 -17.72 -38.15
C ASN A 143 -29.30 -16.59 -38.45
N SER A 144 -28.12 -16.95 -38.95
CA SER A 144 -27.14 -16.00 -39.47
C SER A 144 -27.47 -15.67 -40.93
N LEU A 145 -27.58 -14.39 -41.31
CA LEU A 145 -27.92 -13.97 -42.67
C LEU A 145 -26.89 -14.40 -43.71
N THR A 146 -25.60 -14.47 -43.35
CA THR A 146 -24.56 -15.00 -44.25
C THR A 146 -24.50 -16.53 -44.29
N GLY A 147 -25.24 -17.21 -43.41
CA GLY A 147 -25.11 -18.65 -43.19
C GLY A 147 -23.82 -19.05 -42.46
N VAL A 148 -23.01 -18.09 -42.00
CA VAL A 148 -21.78 -18.33 -41.24
C VAL A 148 -21.97 -17.94 -39.79
N TYR A 149 -21.98 -18.93 -38.91
CA TYR A 149 -22.06 -18.77 -37.46
C TYR A 149 -20.66 -18.68 -36.86
N LYS A 150 -20.53 -17.96 -35.75
CA LYS A 150 -19.27 -17.78 -35.03
C LYS A 150 -19.39 -18.48 -33.69
N VAL A 151 -18.67 -19.58 -33.50
CA VAL A 151 -18.71 -20.38 -32.27
C VAL A 151 -17.41 -20.20 -31.51
N GLY A 152 -17.50 -19.89 -30.21
CA GLY A 152 -16.38 -19.68 -29.32
C GLY A 152 -16.63 -20.30 -27.95
N LEU A 153 -15.57 -20.40 -27.14
CA LEU A 153 -15.63 -20.88 -25.76
C LEU A 153 -14.89 -19.90 -24.86
N LEU A 154 -15.50 -19.56 -23.72
CA LEU A 154 -14.87 -18.84 -22.64
C LEU A 154 -14.56 -19.81 -21.49
N PRO A 155 -13.30 -19.93 -21.03
CA PRO A 155 -13.02 -20.56 -19.76
C PRO A 155 -13.35 -19.57 -18.64
N PHE A 156 -14.44 -19.81 -17.94
CA PHE A 156 -14.89 -18.99 -16.81
C PHE A 156 -14.31 -19.52 -15.50
N TYR A 157 -13.80 -18.62 -14.66
CA TYR A 157 -13.22 -18.94 -13.36
C TYR A 157 -13.93 -18.18 -12.25
N THR A 158 -14.18 -18.86 -11.13
CA THR A 158 -14.67 -18.22 -9.91
C THR A 158 -14.01 -18.82 -8.68
N ALA A 159 -13.73 -17.97 -7.69
CA ALA A 159 -13.25 -18.37 -6.39
C ALA A 159 -14.41 -18.66 -5.43
N LEU A 160 -14.28 -19.75 -4.66
CA LEU A 160 -15.18 -20.13 -3.57
C LEU A 160 -14.58 -19.72 -2.22
N SER A 161 -14.65 -18.43 -1.88
CA SER A 161 -14.04 -17.89 -0.66
C SER A 161 -14.66 -18.46 0.62
N TYR A 162 -15.96 -18.80 0.64
CA TYR A 162 -16.61 -19.41 1.79
C TYR A 162 -16.15 -20.85 2.11
N LEU A 163 -15.50 -21.53 1.15
CA LEU A 163 -14.85 -22.84 1.35
C LEU A 163 -13.34 -22.71 1.56
N SER A 164 -12.78 -21.51 1.40
CA SER A 164 -11.36 -21.26 1.59
C SER A 164 -11.01 -21.17 3.08
N ASN A 165 -9.83 -21.69 3.45
CA ASN A 165 -9.22 -21.40 4.75
C ASN A 165 -8.03 -20.46 4.56
N SER A 166 -7.40 -20.04 5.66
CA SER A 166 -6.31 -19.05 5.70
C SER A 166 -5.12 -19.34 4.78
N SER A 167 -5.01 -20.54 4.18
CA SER A 167 -3.89 -20.95 3.34
C SER A 167 -4.24 -21.43 1.92
N ARG A 168 -5.52 -21.50 1.53
CA ARG A 168 -5.91 -22.06 0.21
C ARG A 168 -7.13 -21.39 -0.41
N LEU A 169 -6.94 -20.73 -1.56
CA LEU A 169 -8.02 -20.28 -2.43
C LEU A 169 -8.49 -21.44 -3.33
N ILE A 170 -9.80 -21.72 -3.33
CA ILE A 170 -10.40 -22.72 -4.22
C ILE A 170 -10.94 -22.01 -5.47
N LEU A 171 -10.34 -22.31 -6.62
CA LEU A 171 -10.78 -21.82 -7.92
C LEU A 171 -11.50 -22.94 -8.68
N VAL A 172 -12.70 -22.65 -9.15
CA VAL A 172 -13.50 -23.55 -10.00
C VAL A 172 -13.56 -22.99 -11.41
N LYS A 173 -13.51 -23.88 -12.39
CA LYS A 173 -13.53 -23.58 -13.81
C LYS A 173 -14.70 -24.27 -14.49
N THR A 174 -15.38 -23.57 -15.38
CA THR A 174 -16.31 -24.15 -16.38
C THR A 174 -16.06 -23.50 -17.75
N PHE A 175 -16.58 -24.10 -18.81
CA PHE A 175 -16.56 -23.50 -20.14
C PHE A 175 -17.94 -22.98 -20.50
N VAL A 176 -17.98 -21.77 -21.05
CA VAL A 176 -19.22 -21.17 -21.54
C VAL A 176 -19.14 -21.04 -23.05
N LEU A 177 -20.04 -21.71 -23.76
CA LEU A 177 -20.13 -21.62 -25.21
C LEU A 177 -20.80 -20.30 -25.60
N ALA A 178 -20.23 -19.63 -26.60
CA ALA A 178 -20.77 -18.42 -27.18
C ALA A 178 -21.03 -18.59 -28.68
N LEU A 179 -22.15 -18.05 -29.16
CA LEU A 179 -22.53 -18.03 -30.56
C LEU A 179 -22.80 -16.59 -31.03
N MET A 180 -22.00 -16.05 -31.95
CA MET A 180 -22.37 -14.80 -32.64
C MET A 180 -23.03 -15.06 -33.99
N VAL A 181 -23.98 -14.19 -34.32
CA VAL A 181 -24.76 -14.21 -35.56
C VAL A 181 -24.93 -12.81 -36.13
N ASP A 182 -25.07 -12.73 -37.45
CA ASP A 182 -25.30 -11.50 -38.21
C ASP A 182 -26.78 -11.36 -38.63
N GLU A 183 -27.68 -11.33 -37.64
CA GLU A 183 -29.13 -11.37 -37.86
C GLU A 183 -29.72 -10.10 -38.50
N GLU A 184 -29.04 -8.95 -38.38
CA GLU A 184 -29.57 -7.66 -38.83
C GLU A 184 -28.95 -7.19 -40.15
N ILE A 185 -27.62 -7.27 -40.27
CA ILE A 185 -26.86 -6.84 -41.44
C ILE A 185 -25.88 -7.95 -41.81
N PRO A 186 -25.92 -8.51 -43.04
CA PRO A 186 -25.01 -9.58 -43.44
C PRO A 186 -23.54 -9.17 -43.25
N GLY A 187 -22.78 -10.00 -42.54
CA GLY A 187 -21.37 -9.77 -42.22
C GLY A 187 -21.11 -8.88 -41.00
N ILE A 188 -22.14 -8.36 -40.33
CA ILE A 188 -22.01 -7.59 -39.08
C ILE A 188 -22.56 -8.41 -37.91
N TYR A 189 -21.66 -8.93 -37.08
CA TYR A 189 -21.98 -9.75 -35.92
C TYR A 189 -22.25 -8.88 -34.70
N ASN A 190 -23.48 -8.39 -34.54
CA ASN A 190 -23.88 -7.51 -33.42
C ASN A 190 -24.77 -8.20 -32.38
N ARG A 191 -24.97 -9.52 -32.51
CA ARG A 191 -25.69 -10.35 -31.54
C ARG A 191 -24.86 -11.55 -31.13
N VAL A 192 -24.91 -11.85 -29.84
CA VAL A 192 -24.26 -13.02 -29.25
C VAL A 192 -25.21 -13.73 -28.29
N TYR A 193 -25.16 -15.05 -28.27
CA TYR A 193 -25.86 -15.92 -27.33
C TYR A 193 -24.82 -16.70 -26.52
N PHE A 194 -25.13 -17.01 -25.27
CA PHE A 194 -24.29 -17.83 -24.40
C PHE A 194 -25.12 -19.01 -23.87
N ASP A 195 -24.56 -20.21 -23.91
CA ASP A 195 -25.14 -21.40 -23.28
C ASP A 195 -24.85 -21.35 -21.77
N LEU A 196 -25.69 -20.58 -21.07
CA LEU A 196 -25.57 -20.35 -19.63
C LEU A 196 -26.16 -21.48 -18.81
N SER A 197 -27.20 -22.15 -19.33
CA SER A 197 -27.81 -23.33 -18.71
C SER A 197 -26.82 -24.48 -18.56
N THR A 198 -26.15 -24.86 -19.64
CA THR A 198 -25.18 -25.97 -19.60
C THR A 198 -24.00 -25.60 -18.70
N ALA A 199 -23.47 -24.38 -18.82
CA ALA A 199 -22.37 -23.91 -17.99
C ALA A 199 -22.73 -23.88 -16.50
N PHE A 200 -23.93 -23.39 -16.15
CA PHE A 200 -24.39 -23.33 -14.76
C PHE A 200 -24.65 -24.72 -14.18
N TYR A 201 -25.15 -25.66 -14.98
CA TYR A 201 -25.28 -27.06 -14.60
C TYR A 201 -23.92 -27.67 -14.23
N GLU A 202 -22.92 -27.54 -15.12
CA GLU A 202 -21.59 -28.11 -14.91
C GLU A 202 -20.88 -27.49 -13.71
N LEU A 203 -20.97 -26.15 -13.59
CA LEU A 203 -20.41 -25.41 -12.46
C LEU A 203 -21.05 -25.88 -11.15
N SER A 204 -22.38 -25.93 -11.10
CA SER A 204 -23.13 -26.34 -9.90
C SER A 204 -22.80 -27.77 -9.48
N LYS A 205 -22.69 -28.69 -10.44
CA LYS A 205 -22.30 -30.08 -10.15
C LYS A 205 -20.90 -30.14 -9.53
N THR A 206 -19.95 -29.41 -10.10
CA THR A 206 -18.56 -29.35 -9.63
C THR A 206 -18.46 -28.74 -8.23
N ILE A 207 -19.11 -27.61 -8.00
CA ILE A 207 -19.12 -26.94 -6.69
C ILE A 207 -19.72 -27.86 -5.62
N ARG A 208 -20.87 -28.49 -5.91
CA ARG A 208 -21.50 -29.42 -4.96
C ARG A 208 -20.64 -30.65 -4.65
N GLU A 209 -19.88 -31.16 -5.62
CA GLU A 209 -18.92 -32.24 -5.37
C GLU A 209 -17.82 -31.79 -4.40
N ILE A 210 -17.29 -30.58 -4.59
CA ILE A 210 -16.31 -29.96 -3.67
C ILE A 210 -16.93 -29.73 -2.29
N GLU A 211 -18.17 -29.24 -2.20
CA GLU A 211 -18.85 -29.04 -0.91
C GLU A 211 -19.05 -30.36 -0.16
N ARG A 212 -19.41 -31.45 -0.85
CA ARG A 212 -19.50 -32.79 -0.21
C ARG A 212 -18.15 -33.23 0.36
N GLU A 213 -17.06 -32.91 -0.32
CA GLU A 213 -15.72 -33.25 0.13
C GLU A 213 -15.28 -32.41 1.34
N ILE A 214 -15.56 -31.09 1.33
CA ILE A 214 -15.03 -30.15 2.32
C ILE A 214 -15.96 -29.99 3.53
N ILE A 215 -17.25 -29.73 3.30
CA ILE A 215 -18.23 -29.42 4.35
C ILE A 215 -19.27 -30.54 4.57
N GLY A 216 -19.19 -31.63 3.80
CA GLY A 216 -20.04 -32.82 3.93
C GLY A 216 -21.49 -32.66 3.46
N THR A 217 -22.03 -31.43 3.46
CA THR A 217 -23.40 -31.12 3.04
C THR A 217 -23.37 -29.98 2.01
N PRO A 218 -23.82 -30.22 0.77
CA PRO A 218 -23.93 -29.17 -0.24
C PRO A 218 -24.91 -28.09 0.17
N VAL A 219 -24.49 -26.83 0.06
CA VAL A 219 -25.37 -25.66 0.21
C VAL A 219 -25.69 -25.04 -1.15
N TRP A 220 -24.84 -25.27 -2.16
CA TRP A 220 -25.07 -24.85 -3.53
C TRP A 220 -26.31 -25.50 -4.16
N ARG A 221 -27.05 -24.74 -4.97
CA ARG A 221 -28.28 -25.17 -5.65
C ARG A 221 -28.09 -26.47 -6.43
N GLU A 222 -29.06 -27.37 -6.29
CA GLU A 222 -29.08 -28.61 -7.09
C GLU A 222 -29.35 -28.25 -8.56
N PRO A 223 -28.46 -28.65 -9.50
CA PRO A 223 -28.67 -28.35 -10.89
C PRO A 223 -29.81 -29.20 -11.47
N LEU A 224 -30.73 -28.56 -12.22
CA LEU A 224 -31.79 -29.30 -12.89
C LEU A 224 -31.24 -30.04 -14.12
N PRO A 225 -31.57 -31.32 -14.34
CA PRO A 225 -31.09 -32.06 -15.51
C PRO A 225 -31.45 -31.41 -16.86
N THR A 226 -32.51 -30.61 -16.90
CA THR A 226 -32.94 -29.86 -18.08
C THR A 226 -32.00 -28.72 -18.45
N TRP A 227 -31.12 -28.28 -17.54
CA TRP A 227 -30.11 -27.26 -17.84
C TRP A 227 -28.91 -27.81 -18.60
N PHE A 228 -28.71 -29.13 -18.64
CA PHE A 228 -27.64 -29.74 -19.43
C PHE A 228 -28.18 -30.17 -20.79
N ASP A 229 -28.34 -29.22 -21.71
CA ASP A 229 -29.06 -29.44 -22.97
C ASP A 229 -28.26 -29.05 -24.23
N HIS A 230 -27.11 -28.40 -24.09
CA HIS A 230 -26.29 -27.91 -25.19
C HIS A 230 -27.11 -27.09 -26.21
N SER A 231 -27.94 -26.19 -25.68
CA SER A 231 -28.89 -25.38 -26.41
C SER A 231 -28.66 -23.90 -26.14
N ILE A 232 -28.95 -23.07 -27.15
CA ILE A 232 -29.09 -21.61 -26.96
C ILE A 232 -30.52 -21.12 -27.21
N VAL A 233 -31.47 -22.04 -27.42
CA VAL A 233 -32.85 -21.70 -27.79
C VAL A 233 -33.60 -21.03 -26.63
N ASP A 234 -33.26 -21.42 -25.42
CA ASP A 234 -33.79 -20.92 -24.15
C ASP A 234 -32.94 -19.79 -23.55
N GLU A 235 -31.91 -19.35 -24.27
CA GLU A 235 -30.96 -18.32 -23.83
C GLU A 235 -31.32 -16.94 -24.37
N TYR A 236 -30.99 -15.90 -23.60
CA TYR A 236 -31.15 -14.52 -24.05
C TYR A 236 -30.06 -14.12 -25.06
N SER A 237 -30.44 -13.27 -26.02
CA SER A 237 -29.48 -12.62 -26.93
C SER A 237 -28.92 -11.33 -26.30
N TYR A 238 -27.62 -11.12 -26.40
CA TYR A 238 -26.94 -9.90 -25.95
C TYR A 238 -26.46 -9.07 -27.14
N LYS A 239 -26.38 -7.75 -26.95
CA LYS A 239 -26.04 -6.77 -27.99
C LYS A 239 -25.45 -5.49 -27.35
N PRO A 240 -24.80 -4.61 -28.11
CA PRO A 240 -24.41 -3.30 -27.62
C PRO A 240 -25.59 -2.56 -26.94
N GLY A 241 -25.37 -2.03 -25.74
CA GLY A 241 -26.36 -1.46 -24.83
C GLY A 241 -26.99 -2.45 -23.82
N TYR A 242 -26.80 -3.77 -24.03
CA TYR A 242 -27.29 -4.85 -23.17
C TYR A 242 -26.15 -5.86 -22.93
N GLU A 243 -25.13 -5.43 -22.20
CA GLU A 243 -23.85 -6.13 -22.07
C GLU A 243 -23.70 -7.00 -20.82
N ILE A 244 -24.65 -6.98 -19.89
CA ILE A 244 -24.63 -7.84 -18.70
C ILE A 244 -25.09 -9.24 -19.11
N VAL A 245 -24.20 -10.22 -18.98
CA VAL A 245 -24.46 -11.61 -19.37
C VAL A 245 -24.81 -12.41 -18.12
N ALA A 246 -26.12 -12.55 -17.87
CA ALA A 246 -26.63 -13.22 -16.67
C ALA A 246 -28.03 -13.80 -16.91
N ARG A 247 -28.40 -14.82 -16.13
CA ARG A 247 -29.69 -15.52 -16.25
C ARG A 247 -30.32 -15.79 -14.89
N ASP A 248 -31.63 -15.58 -14.83
CA ASP A 248 -32.56 -15.93 -13.76
C ASP A 248 -33.16 -17.31 -14.11
N PHE A 249 -32.91 -18.33 -13.29
CA PHE A 249 -33.30 -19.71 -13.56
C PHE A 249 -34.58 -20.13 -12.83
N ASP A 250 -34.97 -19.48 -11.73
CA ASP A 250 -36.26 -19.74 -11.05
C ASP A 250 -37.35 -18.69 -11.31
N ASN A 251 -37.04 -17.64 -12.07
CA ASN A 251 -37.93 -16.53 -12.41
C ASN A 251 -38.40 -15.74 -11.19
N ASP A 252 -37.55 -15.59 -10.18
CA ASP A 252 -37.83 -14.75 -9.01
C ASP A 252 -37.58 -13.26 -9.24
N GLY A 253 -37.02 -12.90 -10.40
CA GLY A 253 -36.68 -11.53 -10.80
C GLY A 253 -35.23 -11.15 -10.55
N TYR A 254 -34.40 -12.06 -10.04
CA TYR A 254 -32.98 -11.87 -9.77
C TYR A 254 -32.14 -12.85 -10.59
N TYR A 255 -30.98 -12.41 -11.05
CA TYR A 255 -30.06 -13.32 -11.74
C TYR A 255 -29.48 -14.33 -10.75
N ASP A 256 -29.46 -15.60 -11.14
CA ASP A 256 -28.89 -16.73 -10.41
C ASP A 256 -27.44 -17.03 -10.83
N PHE A 257 -27.13 -16.74 -12.10
CA PHE A 257 -25.82 -16.95 -12.69
C PHE A 257 -25.41 -15.73 -13.51
N SER A 258 -24.24 -15.18 -13.21
CA SER A 258 -23.60 -14.10 -13.97
C SER A 258 -22.28 -14.58 -14.55
N LEU A 259 -22.13 -14.42 -15.87
CA LEU A 259 -20.86 -14.58 -16.57
C LEU A 259 -20.00 -13.31 -16.47
N GLY A 260 -20.62 -12.18 -16.12
CA GLY A 260 -19.99 -10.86 -16.11
C GLY A 260 -20.57 -9.92 -17.19
N THR A 261 -19.74 -8.99 -17.65
CA THR A 261 -20.16 -7.91 -18.55
C THR A 261 -19.26 -7.85 -19.78
N ILE A 262 -19.87 -7.76 -20.97
CA ILE A 262 -19.14 -7.57 -22.22
C ILE A 262 -18.39 -6.23 -22.17
N ALA A 263 -17.07 -6.30 -22.34
CA ALA A 263 -16.17 -5.17 -22.22
C ALA A 263 -16.25 -4.28 -23.47
N GLY A 264 -16.09 -2.97 -23.29
CA GLY A 264 -16.05 -2.02 -24.42
C GLY A 264 -14.66 -1.95 -25.04
N TYR A 265 -13.63 -2.36 -24.30
CA TYR A 265 -12.24 -2.30 -24.71
C TYR A 265 -11.50 -3.58 -24.35
N TYR A 266 -10.54 -3.94 -25.20
CA TYR A 266 -9.70 -5.11 -25.04
C TYR A 266 -8.24 -4.74 -25.23
N LEU A 267 -7.40 -5.12 -24.28
CA LEU A 267 -5.95 -5.04 -24.39
C LEU A 267 -5.37 -6.44 -24.55
N ASP A 268 -4.84 -6.70 -25.74
CA ASP A 268 -4.14 -7.93 -26.09
C ASP A 268 -2.67 -7.79 -25.73
N THR A 269 -2.23 -8.28 -24.56
CA THR A 269 -0.84 -8.07 -24.13
C THR A 269 0.11 -9.13 -24.69
N ILE A 270 -0.42 -10.29 -25.06
CA ILE A 270 0.36 -11.45 -25.53
C ILE A 270 0.19 -11.74 -27.03
N GLY A 271 -0.69 -11.02 -27.72
CA GLY A 271 -0.92 -11.16 -29.16
C GLY A 271 -1.84 -12.34 -29.52
N LEU A 272 -2.87 -12.62 -28.72
CA LEU A 272 -3.85 -13.68 -28.94
C LEU A 272 -4.56 -13.59 -30.30
N LEU A 273 -4.80 -12.38 -30.80
CA LEU A 273 -5.58 -12.17 -32.02
C LEU A 273 -4.75 -12.28 -33.29
N ASN A 274 -3.62 -11.58 -33.36
CA ASN A 274 -2.84 -11.42 -34.60
C ASN A 274 -1.38 -11.90 -34.46
N GLY A 275 -1.01 -12.54 -33.35
CA GLY A 275 0.38 -12.90 -33.03
C GLY A 275 1.24 -11.72 -32.57
N THR A 276 0.66 -10.54 -32.43
CA THR A 276 1.30 -9.33 -31.91
C THR A 276 0.38 -8.61 -30.93
N PRO A 277 0.90 -8.05 -29.82
CA PRO A 277 0.09 -7.28 -28.87
C PRO A 277 -0.62 -6.10 -29.51
N GLY A 278 -1.77 -5.69 -28.96
CA GLY A 278 -2.59 -4.62 -29.52
C GLY A 278 -3.68 -4.11 -28.58
N TYR A 279 -4.24 -2.94 -28.91
CA TYR A 279 -5.35 -2.32 -28.19
C TYR A 279 -6.56 -2.18 -29.12
N TYR A 280 -7.70 -2.72 -28.70
CA TYR A 280 -8.86 -2.92 -29.53
C TYR A 280 -10.17 -2.53 -28.82
N VAL A 281 -11.25 -2.40 -29.59
CA VAL A 281 -12.61 -2.43 -29.04
C VAL A 281 -12.93 -3.84 -28.56
N GLY A 282 -13.69 -3.98 -27.48
CA GLY A 282 -14.01 -5.29 -26.90
C GLY A 282 -14.98 -6.12 -27.74
N TRP A 283 -15.73 -5.49 -28.65
CA TRP A 283 -16.65 -6.14 -29.58
C TRP A 283 -16.15 -6.05 -31.03
N ASP A 284 -15.78 -7.19 -31.64
CA ASP A 284 -15.39 -7.24 -33.04
C ASP A 284 -16.59 -7.54 -33.95
N TYR A 285 -17.07 -6.53 -34.68
CA TYR A 285 -18.22 -6.69 -35.57
C TYR A 285 -18.00 -7.62 -36.77
N ASN A 286 -16.77 -8.07 -37.03
CA ASN A 286 -16.47 -9.14 -38.00
C ASN A 286 -16.59 -10.55 -37.39
N GLY A 287 -16.91 -10.64 -36.09
CA GLY A 287 -17.10 -11.89 -35.36
C GLY A 287 -15.81 -12.69 -35.19
N ARG A 288 -14.65 -12.04 -34.99
CA ARG A 288 -13.39 -12.74 -34.71
C ARG A 288 -13.17 -12.98 -33.22
N TYR A 289 -13.58 -12.03 -32.38
CA TYR A 289 -13.45 -12.14 -30.93
C TYR A 289 -14.50 -11.30 -30.19
N LEU A 290 -14.66 -11.59 -28.91
CA LEU A 290 -15.45 -10.81 -27.95
C LEU A 290 -14.72 -10.81 -26.60
N ALA A 291 -14.66 -9.66 -25.94
CA ALA A 291 -14.03 -9.52 -24.64
C ALA A 291 -15.08 -9.35 -23.54
N ILE A 292 -14.87 -10.04 -22.42
CA ILE A 292 -15.74 -10.06 -21.25
C ILE A 292 -14.90 -9.72 -20.02
N MET A 293 -15.46 -8.93 -19.13
CA MET A 293 -14.96 -8.73 -17.78
C MET A 293 -15.83 -9.54 -16.83
N PHE A 294 -15.23 -10.21 -15.86
CA PHE A 294 -15.92 -10.85 -14.77
C PHE A 294 -15.17 -10.65 -13.45
N ASP A 295 -15.91 -10.68 -12.34
CA ASP A 295 -15.34 -10.61 -11.00
C ASP A 295 -15.12 -12.03 -10.47
N TYR A 296 -13.88 -12.50 -10.53
CA TYR A 296 -13.53 -13.86 -10.14
C TYR A 296 -13.52 -14.08 -8.63
N PHE A 297 -13.53 -13.02 -7.79
CA PHE A 297 -13.36 -13.13 -6.34
C PHE A 297 -14.44 -12.43 -5.51
N GLY A 298 -15.02 -11.32 -5.98
CA GLY A 298 -16.15 -10.63 -5.34
C GLY A 298 -15.81 -9.36 -4.57
N HIS A 299 -14.53 -9.14 -4.28
CA HIS A 299 -14.07 -7.96 -3.52
C HIS A 299 -14.41 -6.65 -4.25
N GLY A 300 -14.16 -6.58 -5.56
CA GLY A 300 -14.50 -5.40 -6.35
C GLY A 300 -16.00 -5.12 -6.45
N THR A 301 -16.84 -6.16 -6.45
CA THR A 301 -18.31 -5.99 -6.38
C THR A 301 -18.76 -5.41 -5.04
N ASN A 302 -18.19 -5.85 -3.92
CA ASN A 302 -18.45 -5.24 -2.60
C ASN A 302 -18.03 -3.76 -2.58
N VAL A 303 -16.85 -3.43 -3.11
CA VAL A 303 -16.37 -2.05 -3.24
C VAL A 303 -17.35 -1.21 -4.08
N ALA A 304 -17.78 -1.71 -5.24
CA ALA A 304 -18.72 -1.04 -6.13
C ALA A 304 -20.06 -0.71 -5.46
N THR A 305 -20.62 -1.66 -4.70
CA THR A 305 -21.94 -1.49 -4.06
C THR A 305 -21.90 -0.52 -2.88
N ILE A 306 -20.79 -0.46 -2.14
CA ILE A 306 -20.59 0.57 -1.10
C ILE A 306 -20.50 1.97 -1.71
N ILE A 307 -19.83 2.12 -2.85
CA ILE A 307 -19.70 3.41 -3.52
C ILE A 307 -21.02 3.83 -4.15
N ALA A 308 -21.60 2.98 -4.99
CA ALA A 308 -22.64 3.35 -5.94
C ALA A 308 -23.78 2.31 -5.99
N GLY A 309 -23.99 1.51 -4.95
CA GLY A 309 -25.18 0.66 -4.85
C GLY A 309 -26.47 1.48 -5.01
N ARG A 310 -27.39 1.00 -5.83
CA ARG A 310 -28.66 1.67 -6.13
C ARG A 310 -29.69 1.50 -5.01
N GLY A 311 -29.52 0.49 -4.14
CA GLY A 311 -30.52 0.10 -3.15
C GLY A 311 -31.80 -0.39 -3.81
N SER A 312 -31.66 -1.13 -4.91
CA SER A 312 -32.79 -1.69 -5.66
C SER A 312 -33.42 -2.84 -4.88
N ASN A 313 -32.61 -3.61 -4.15
CA ASN A 313 -33.06 -4.75 -3.37
C ASN A 313 -33.19 -4.43 -1.88
N THR A 314 -34.00 -5.21 -1.18
CA THR A 314 -34.19 -5.13 0.28
C THR A 314 -33.64 -6.40 0.92
N TYR A 315 -32.79 -6.22 1.93
CA TYR A 315 -32.13 -7.30 2.66
C TYR A 315 -32.55 -7.32 4.12
N SER A 316 -32.45 -8.51 4.73
CA SER A 316 -32.61 -8.67 6.17
C SER A 316 -31.27 -8.44 6.87
N GLY A 317 -31.27 -7.61 7.91
CA GLY A 317 -30.12 -7.31 8.75
C GLY A 317 -30.46 -6.17 9.71
N TYR A 318 -29.60 -5.90 10.67
CA TYR A 318 -29.82 -4.97 11.78
C TYR A 318 -31.08 -5.28 12.62
N ASN A 319 -31.50 -6.55 12.74
CA ASN A 319 -32.80 -6.97 13.24
C ASN A 319 -34.00 -6.33 12.50
N GLY A 320 -33.83 -6.04 11.21
CA GLY A 320 -34.85 -5.41 10.37
C GLY A 320 -34.59 -5.59 8.88
N LEU A 321 -35.15 -4.69 8.08
CA LEU A 321 -34.93 -4.63 6.63
C LEU A 321 -34.14 -3.37 6.27
N PHE A 322 -33.21 -3.48 5.33
CA PHE A 322 -32.42 -2.35 4.83
C PHE A 322 -32.12 -2.49 3.33
N ARG A 323 -31.59 -1.45 2.71
CA ARG A 323 -31.18 -1.44 1.29
C ARG A 323 -29.71 -1.08 1.16
N VAL A 324 -29.00 -1.73 0.24
CA VAL A 324 -27.59 -1.41 -0.07
C VAL A 324 -27.55 -0.24 -1.04
N LYS A 325 -27.90 0.94 -0.53
CA LYS A 325 -27.73 2.20 -1.24
C LYS A 325 -26.35 2.76 -0.88
N GLY A 326 -25.43 2.75 -1.85
CA GLY A 326 -24.07 3.25 -1.67
C GLY A 326 -24.01 4.75 -1.41
N VAL A 327 -22.84 5.27 -1.06
CA VAL A 327 -22.64 6.69 -0.71
C VAL A 327 -23.03 7.64 -1.85
N ALA A 328 -22.74 7.28 -3.10
CA ALA A 328 -23.01 8.04 -4.32
C ALA A 328 -23.81 7.20 -5.34
N PRO A 329 -25.09 6.94 -5.07
CA PRO A 329 -25.90 5.95 -5.77
C PRO A 329 -26.29 6.35 -7.20
N GLN A 330 -25.94 7.56 -7.68
CA GLN A 330 -26.15 7.97 -9.08
C GLN A 330 -24.85 8.08 -9.87
N SER A 331 -23.70 7.80 -9.26
CA SER A 331 -22.44 7.72 -9.99
C SER A 331 -22.39 6.49 -10.90
N LYS A 332 -21.65 6.62 -12.00
CA LYS A 332 -21.38 5.54 -12.96
C LYS A 332 -20.02 4.92 -12.67
N ILE A 333 -19.82 3.66 -13.06
CA ILE A 333 -18.63 2.87 -12.78
C ILE A 333 -17.92 2.51 -14.09
N ALA A 334 -16.62 2.79 -14.14
CA ALA A 334 -15.67 2.29 -15.12
C ALA A 334 -14.72 1.30 -14.43
N THR A 335 -14.32 0.21 -15.08
CA THR A 335 -13.53 -0.85 -14.40
C THR A 335 -12.84 -1.79 -15.40
N GLY A 336 -12.27 -2.88 -14.90
CA GLY A 336 -11.67 -3.99 -15.64
C GLY A 336 -11.38 -5.16 -14.71
N SER A 337 -11.12 -6.34 -15.25
CA SER A 337 -10.70 -7.50 -14.44
C SER A 337 -9.19 -7.48 -14.23
N VAL A 338 -8.77 -7.51 -12.97
CA VAL A 338 -7.36 -7.66 -12.58
C VAL A 338 -7.19 -9.04 -11.94
N LEU A 339 -6.56 -9.97 -12.66
CA LEU A 339 -6.13 -11.26 -12.10
C LEU A 339 -4.69 -11.20 -11.59
N TRP A 340 -3.87 -10.33 -12.19
CA TRP A 340 -2.45 -10.23 -11.90
C TRP A 340 -2.02 -8.81 -11.53
N SER A 341 -1.09 -8.69 -10.58
CA SER A 341 -0.66 -7.40 -9.99
C SER A 341 -0.16 -6.34 -10.98
N PHE A 342 0.33 -6.73 -12.16
CA PHE A 342 0.77 -5.75 -13.17
C PHE A 342 -0.39 -5.15 -13.97
N GLU A 343 -1.50 -5.91 -14.14
CA GLU A 343 -2.70 -5.45 -14.84
C GLU A 343 -3.36 -4.30 -14.09
N THR A 344 -3.19 -4.28 -12.78
CA THR A 344 -3.59 -3.19 -11.89
C THR A 344 -3.05 -1.83 -12.35
N ILE A 345 -1.77 -1.74 -12.69
CA ILE A 345 -1.12 -0.50 -13.14
C ILE A 345 -1.65 -0.08 -14.51
N ILE A 346 -1.86 -1.07 -15.40
CA ILE A 346 -2.40 -0.83 -16.75
C ILE A 346 -3.82 -0.28 -16.64
N LEU A 347 -4.68 -0.91 -15.84
CA LEU A 347 -6.06 -0.50 -15.65
C LEU A 347 -6.14 0.87 -14.99
N GLU A 348 -5.34 1.14 -13.96
CA GLU A 348 -5.25 2.46 -13.32
C GLU A 348 -4.93 3.55 -14.35
N ALA A 349 -3.82 3.37 -15.10
CA ALA A 349 -3.39 4.34 -16.10
C ALA A 349 -4.49 4.56 -17.15
N TRP A 350 -5.13 3.48 -17.61
CA TRP A 350 -6.21 3.54 -18.58
C TRP A 350 -7.43 4.31 -18.07
N LEU A 351 -7.88 4.05 -16.83
CA LEU A 351 -8.98 4.77 -16.18
C LEU A 351 -8.65 6.26 -16.01
N CYS A 352 -7.40 6.56 -15.67
CA CYS A 352 -6.88 7.92 -15.53
C CYS A 352 -6.71 8.67 -16.86
N GLY A 353 -6.97 8.02 -17.99
CA GLY A 353 -6.96 8.62 -19.33
C GLY A 353 -5.64 8.46 -20.08
N TYR A 354 -4.84 7.48 -19.71
CA TYR A 354 -3.73 7.05 -20.55
C TYR A 354 -4.23 6.07 -21.61
N THR A 355 -3.71 6.17 -22.82
CA THR A 355 -3.99 5.20 -23.89
C THR A 355 -2.77 4.31 -24.08
N PRO A 356 -2.90 2.98 -23.89
CA PRO A 356 -1.79 2.06 -24.11
C PRO A 356 -1.50 1.92 -25.61
N TYR A 357 -0.22 1.82 -25.95
CA TYR A 357 0.24 1.40 -27.27
C TYR A 357 1.50 0.56 -27.13
N PHE A 358 1.79 -0.27 -28.14
CA PHE A 358 2.92 -1.19 -28.08
C PHE A 358 4.06 -0.71 -28.98
N ARG A 359 5.27 -0.63 -28.41
CA ARG A 359 6.51 -0.38 -29.15
C ARG A 359 7.34 -1.65 -29.20
N ARG A 360 7.74 -2.07 -30.40
CA ARG A 360 8.65 -3.20 -30.60
C ARG A 360 10.09 -2.73 -30.55
N ILE A 361 10.92 -3.38 -29.73
CA ILE A 361 12.37 -3.18 -29.68
C ILE A 361 13.03 -4.56 -29.74
N GLY A 362 13.69 -4.87 -30.86
CA GLY A 362 14.16 -6.22 -31.14
C GLY A 362 13.00 -7.23 -31.19
N ASP A 363 13.09 -8.29 -30.39
CA ASP A 363 12.07 -9.33 -30.28
C ASP A 363 11.09 -9.13 -29.12
N MET A 364 11.21 -8.01 -28.38
CA MET A 364 10.34 -7.68 -27.24
C MET A 364 9.35 -6.57 -27.60
N TYR A 365 8.15 -6.67 -27.03
CA TYR A 365 7.14 -5.61 -27.05
C TYR A 365 7.09 -4.92 -25.69
N TYR A 366 7.07 -3.59 -25.72
CA TYR A 366 6.92 -2.74 -24.55
C TYR A 366 5.57 -2.05 -24.63
N ILE A 367 4.81 -2.07 -23.53
CA ILE A 367 3.63 -1.23 -23.39
C ILE A 367 4.08 0.18 -23.00
N GLU A 368 3.63 1.16 -23.76
CA GLU A 368 3.83 2.57 -23.47
C GLU A 368 2.47 3.25 -23.32
N PHE A 369 2.44 4.30 -22.51
CA PHE A 369 1.19 4.96 -22.16
C PHE A 369 1.22 6.41 -22.61
N ASN A 370 0.31 6.76 -23.51
CA ASN A 370 0.09 8.15 -23.92
C ASN A 370 -0.90 8.82 -22.96
N TYR A 371 -0.42 9.75 -22.15
CA TYR A 371 -1.22 10.45 -21.14
C TYR A 371 -2.24 11.47 -21.69
N TYR A 372 -2.20 11.78 -22.99
CA TYR A 372 -3.18 12.66 -23.66
C TYR A 372 -4.45 11.92 -24.12
N GLY A 373 -4.67 10.68 -23.66
CA GLY A 373 -5.89 9.94 -23.93
C GLY A 373 -7.12 10.51 -23.20
N PRO A 374 -8.33 10.06 -23.59
CA PRO A 374 -9.57 10.50 -22.97
C PRO A 374 -9.65 10.00 -21.53
N ARG A 375 -9.96 10.89 -20.59
CA ARG A 375 -10.22 10.53 -19.19
C ARG A 375 -11.45 9.62 -19.09
N ARG A 376 -11.35 8.50 -18.37
CA ARG A 376 -12.45 7.52 -18.23
C ARG A 376 -13.10 7.53 -16.85
N ALA A 377 -12.36 7.95 -15.82
CA ALA A 377 -12.85 8.13 -14.46
C ALA A 377 -12.52 9.53 -13.93
N ASP A 378 -13.38 10.07 -13.07
CA ASP A 378 -13.11 11.27 -12.26
C ASP A 378 -12.32 10.94 -11.00
N ILE A 379 -12.72 9.85 -10.35
CA ILE A 379 -12.13 9.35 -9.11
C ILE A 379 -11.83 7.88 -9.32
N VAL A 380 -10.63 7.43 -9.00
CA VAL A 380 -10.24 6.02 -9.05
C VAL A 380 -10.06 5.50 -7.64
N ASN A 381 -10.82 4.44 -7.31
CA ASN A 381 -10.75 3.75 -6.04
C ASN A 381 -9.77 2.57 -6.14
N ASN A 382 -8.84 2.51 -5.19
CA ASN A 382 -7.89 1.43 -5.04
C ASN A 382 -8.00 0.84 -3.63
N SER A 383 -8.75 -0.24 -3.53
CA SER A 383 -8.96 -1.01 -2.29
C SER A 383 -7.98 -2.18 -2.16
N TRP A 384 -6.76 -1.96 -2.64
CA TRP A 384 -5.63 -2.89 -2.62
C TRP A 384 -4.34 -2.11 -2.33
N ASN A 385 -3.30 -2.82 -1.92
CA ASN A 385 -1.93 -2.30 -1.83
C ASN A 385 -0.96 -3.43 -2.16
N TYR A 386 0.29 -3.09 -2.48
CA TYR A 386 1.36 -4.07 -2.60
C TYR A 386 2.08 -4.25 -1.26
N MET A 387 2.14 -5.49 -0.80
CA MET A 387 2.85 -5.90 0.41
C MET A 387 4.24 -6.41 0.04
N ASN A 388 5.22 -6.26 0.92
CA ASN A 388 6.61 -6.68 0.75
C ASN A 388 7.45 -5.83 -0.22
N ILE A 389 7.14 -4.54 -0.42
CA ILE A 389 8.01 -3.61 -1.19
C ILE A 389 9.43 -3.54 -0.62
N ILE A 390 9.57 -3.61 0.70
CA ILE A 390 10.88 -3.58 1.36
C ILE A 390 11.69 -4.82 0.97
N ARG A 391 11.05 -5.99 0.92
CA ARG A 391 11.68 -7.25 0.51
C ARG A 391 11.95 -7.28 -1.00
N ASP A 392 10.94 -6.95 -1.80
CA ASP A 392 10.91 -7.24 -3.24
C ASP A 392 11.60 -6.16 -4.08
N LEU A 393 11.47 -4.88 -3.69
CA LEU A 393 12.05 -3.75 -4.43
C LEU A 393 13.18 -3.05 -3.67
N GLN A 394 13.46 -3.44 -2.43
CA GLN A 394 14.50 -2.80 -1.62
C GLN A 394 14.27 -1.29 -1.43
N ASN A 395 13.00 -0.88 -1.39
CA ASN A 395 12.56 0.51 -1.19
C ASN A 395 11.61 0.58 0.01
N ILE A 396 11.39 1.78 0.54
CA ILE A 396 10.44 2.01 1.64
C ILE A 396 9.16 2.62 1.03
N PRO A 397 7.95 2.15 1.41
CA PRO A 397 6.70 2.76 0.98
C PRO A 397 6.70 4.29 1.12
N GLY A 398 6.50 4.99 0.01
CA GLY A 398 6.52 6.46 -0.06
C GLY A 398 7.83 7.02 -0.65
N LEU A 399 8.85 6.17 -0.79
CA LEU A 399 10.14 6.43 -1.42
C LEU A 399 10.45 5.35 -2.48
N ASP A 400 9.42 4.73 -3.03
CA ASP A 400 9.50 3.60 -3.95
C ASP A 400 8.90 3.92 -5.32
N VAL A 401 9.21 3.06 -6.29
CA VAL A 401 8.81 3.26 -7.68
C VAL A 401 7.30 3.15 -7.89
N LEU A 402 6.58 2.29 -7.15
CA LEU A 402 5.13 2.23 -7.28
C LEU A 402 4.52 3.56 -6.83
N THR A 403 4.91 4.08 -5.67
CA THR A 403 4.48 5.42 -5.23
C THR A 403 4.73 6.48 -6.32
N TYR A 404 5.93 6.50 -6.92
CA TYR A 404 6.25 7.42 -8.01
C TYR A 404 5.28 7.29 -9.21
N LEU A 405 4.94 6.08 -9.63
CA LEU A 405 4.06 5.87 -10.79
C LEU A 405 2.70 6.54 -10.57
N PHE A 406 2.07 6.34 -9.40
CA PHE A 406 0.76 6.92 -9.11
C PHE A 406 0.82 8.44 -8.88
N ASP A 407 1.85 8.94 -8.19
CA ASP A 407 2.05 10.39 -8.07
C ASP A 407 2.28 11.04 -9.44
N SER A 408 3.00 10.35 -10.35
CA SER A 408 3.21 10.82 -11.72
C SER A 408 1.90 10.88 -12.53
N ILE A 409 0.95 9.97 -12.30
CA ILE A 409 -0.38 10.00 -12.94
C ILE A 409 -1.12 11.26 -12.49
N VAL A 410 -1.22 11.50 -11.18
CA VAL A 410 -1.90 12.71 -10.65
C VAL A 410 -1.23 13.97 -11.17
N PHE A 411 0.10 14.02 -11.16
CA PHE A 411 0.89 15.15 -11.65
C PHE A 411 0.64 15.43 -13.13
N ASN A 412 0.79 14.43 -14.00
CA ASN A 412 0.64 14.59 -15.45
C ASN A 412 -0.78 15.00 -15.82
N ARG A 413 -1.80 14.35 -15.23
CA ARG A 413 -3.20 14.66 -15.50
C ARG A 413 -3.59 16.06 -15.04
N THR A 414 -3.12 16.46 -13.86
CA THR A 414 -3.48 17.77 -13.28
C THR A 414 -2.74 18.93 -13.98
N PHE A 415 -1.43 18.84 -14.16
CA PHE A 415 -0.60 19.98 -14.58
C PHE A 415 -0.21 19.98 -16.05
N ILE A 416 -0.14 18.81 -16.70
CA ILE A 416 0.23 18.72 -18.12
C ILE A 416 -1.02 18.65 -19.01
N VAL A 417 -1.90 17.69 -18.75
CA VAL A 417 -3.13 17.47 -19.55
C VAL A 417 -4.23 18.47 -19.19
N ARG A 418 -4.26 18.94 -17.94
CA ARG A 418 -5.29 19.84 -17.39
C ARG A 418 -6.67 19.18 -17.30
N GLU A 419 -6.66 17.87 -17.08
CA GLU A 419 -7.84 17.02 -16.83
C GLU A 419 -7.56 16.18 -15.58
N PRO A 420 -7.65 16.78 -14.38
CA PRO A 420 -7.25 16.13 -13.15
C PRO A 420 -8.06 14.85 -12.89
N VAL A 421 -7.43 13.93 -12.17
CA VAL A 421 -8.03 12.71 -11.69
C VAL A 421 -7.71 12.56 -10.21
N ILE A 422 -8.66 12.10 -9.42
CA ILE A 422 -8.47 11.88 -7.97
C ILE A 422 -8.22 10.39 -7.75
N ILE A 423 -7.12 10.05 -7.10
CA ILE A 423 -6.78 8.66 -6.78
C ILE A 423 -6.90 8.46 -5.26
N VAL A 424 -7.70 7.48 -4.86
CA VAL A 424 -7.97 7.13 -3.45
C VAL A 424 -7.40 5.74 -3.18
N PHE A 425 -6.54 5.64 -2.18
CA PHE A 425 -5.98 4.38 -1.70
C PHE A 425 -6.44 4.08 -0.27
N SER A 426 -6.74 2.81 -0.02
CA SER A 426 -6.78 2.28 1.34
C SER A 426 -5.38 2.36 1.98
N SER A 427 -5.26 2.60 3.29
CA SER A 427 -3.95 2.72 3.95
C SER A 427 -3.20 1.38 4.09
N GLY A 428 -3.94 0.27 4.11
CA GLY A 428 -3.43 -1.07 4.38
C GLY A 428 -3.89 -1.61 5.74
N ASN A 429 -3.86 -2.94 5.88
CA ASN A 429 -4.27 -3.68 7.07
C ASN A 429 -3.07 -4.20 7.89
N SER A 430 -1.99 -3.41 7.94
CA SER A 430 -0.69 -3.80 8.54
C SER A 430 -0.35 -3.07 9.82
N GLY A 431 -1.31 -2.35 10.40
CA GLY A 431 -1.21 -1.86 11.77
C GLY A 431 -1.03 -3.01 12.77
N PRO A 432 -0.67 -2.70 14.03
CA PRO A 432 -0.64 -1.38 14.65
C PRO A 432 0.74 -0.69 14.64
N GLY A 433 1.76 -1.30 14.02
CA GLY A 433 3.10 -0.70 13.91
C GLY A 433 3.08 0.63 13.16
N PHE A 434 4.01 1.53 13.46
CA PHE A 434 4.15 2.79 12.71
C PHE A 434 4.92 2.61 11.40
N THR A 435 4.78 3.57 10.48
CA THR A 435 5.33 3.51 9.11
C THR A 435 4.91 2.23 8.39
N SER A 436 3.67 1.79 8.63
CA SER A 436 3.08 0.53 8.13
C SER A 436 2.13 0.75 6.95
N ILE A 437 2.02 1.98 6.45
CA ILE A 437 1.25 2.30 5.24
C ILE A 437 1.96 1.71 4.04
N HIS A 438 1.22 0.95 3.23
CA HIS A 438 1.76 0.28 2.07
C HIS A 438 1.86 1.18 0.85
N SER A 439 2.67 0.73 -0.11
CA SER A 439 2.72 1.34 -1.43
C SER A 439 1.58 0.78 -2.30
N PRO A 440 0.97 1.59 -3.18
CA PRO A 440 1.27 2.99 -3.48
C PRO A 440 0.48 3.99 -2.59
N GLY A 441 -0.33 3.50 -1.65
CA GLY A 441 -1.10 4.34 -0.73
C GLY A 441 -0.26 5.28 0.14
N SER A 442 1.06 5.08 0.24
CA SER A 442 2.02 5.97 0.90
C SER A 442 2.38 7.24 0.14
N GLY A 443 1.89 7.42 -1.10
CA GLY A 443 2.24 8.54 -1.98
C GLY A 443 1.82 9.92 -1.51
N LEU A 444 2.51 10.94 -2.03
CA LEU A 444 2.28 12.34 -1.66
C LEU A 444 1.04 12.89 -2.35
N LEU A 445 0.74 12.46 -3.58
CA LEU A 445 -0.32 13.03 -4.41
C LEU A 445 -1.60 12.18 -4.44
N THR A 446 -1.61 11.00 -3.82
CA THR A 446 -2.82 10.17 -3.59
C THR A 446 -3.51 10.50 -2.26
N ILE A 447 -4.82 10.23 -2.15
CA ILE A 447 -5.57 10.35 -0.90
C ILE A 447 -5.56 8.99 -0.19
N THR A 448 -5.02 8.93 1.02
CA THR A 448 -4.85 7.69 1.79
C THR A 448 -5.84 7.62 2.94
N VAL A 449 -6.57 6.51 3.04
CA VAL A 449 -7.70 6.37 3.97
C VAL A 449 -7.49 5.20 4.93
N GLY A 450 -7.45 5.49 6.24
CA GLY A 450 -7.45 4.48 7.30
C GLY A 450 -8.86 4.08 7.77
N ALA A 451 -8.94 3.06 8.62
CA ALA A 451 -10.20 2.43 9.03
C ALA A 451 -10.60 2.75 10.48
N SER A 452 -11.87 3.12 10.66
CA SER A 452 -12.55 3.22 11.96
C SER A 452 -13.65 2.17 12.12
N THR A 453 -14.06 1.92 13.37
CA THR A 453 -15.06 0.90 13.72
C THR A 453 -16.51 1.36 13.53
N TRP A 454 -17.37 0.38 13.19
CA TRP A 454 -18.83 0.40 13.18
C TRP A 454 -19.33 -1.00 13.54
N PHE A 455 -19.66 -1.23 14.82
CA PHE A 455 -20.09 -2.55 15.30
C PHE A 455 -21.60 -2.76 15.31
N LYS A 456 -22.39 -1.85 14.72
CA LYS A 456 -23.85 -2.01 14.63
C LYS A 456 -24.30 -3.31 13.94
N PRO A 457 -23.63 -3.82 12.89
CA PRO A 457 -24.02 -5.09 12.26
C PRO A 457 -23.97 -6.28 13.22
N MET A 458 -23.22 -6.18 14.32
CA MET A 458 -23.10 -7.27 15.31
C MET A 458 -24.42 -7.58 16.04
N VAL A 459 -25.42 -6.71 15.91
CA VAL A 459 -26.76 -6.94 16.48
C VAL A 459 -27.45 -8.17 15.89
N ASP A 460 -27.18 -8.50 14.63
CA ASP A 460 -27.70 -9.72 13.98
C ASP A 460 -27.05 -10.99 14.54
N TYR A 461 -25.90 -10.85 15.18
CA TYR A 461 -25.16 -11.91 15.86
C TYR A 461 -25.43 -11.91 17.38
N GLY A 462 -26.38 -11.10 17.86
CA GLY A 462 -26.79 -11.05 19.27
C GLY A 462 -25.96 -10.10 20.15
N PHE A 463 -25.22 -9.17 19.57
CA PHE A 463 -24.34 -8.26 20.31
C PHE A 463 -24.61 -6.78 20.02
N ASN A 464 -24.28 -5.90 20.97
CA ASN A 464 -24.30 -4.46 20.72
C ASN A 464 -22.90 -3.93 20.39
N GLY A 465 -22.85 -2.78 19.73
CA GLY A 465 -21.60 -2.22 19.22
C GLY A 465 -21.55 -0.70 19.26
N LEU A 466 -20.38 -0.18 19.59
CA LEU A 466 -20.00 1.23 19.46
C LEU A 466 -19.26 1.44 18.13
N TYR A 467 -18.75 2.64 17.92
CA TYR A 467 -18.11 3.09 16.69
C TYR A 467 -17.07 4.17 16.99
N ASP A 468 -16.36 4.63 15.97
CA ASP A 468 -15.36 5.71 16.05
C ASP A 468 -14.10 5.39 16.88
N GLU A 469 -13.69 4.12 16.96
CA GLU A 469 -12.30 3.75 17.27
C GLU A 469 -11.52 3.52 15.96
N VAL A 470 -10.23 3.87 15.93
CA VAL A 470 -9.35 3.46 14.81
C VAL A 470 -8.94 2.01 15.03
N VAL A 471 -9.21 1.16 14.03
CA VAL A 471 -9.02 -0.29 14.15
C VAL A 471 -7.53 -0.65 14.26
N SER A 472 -7.19 -1.70 15.03
CA SER A 472 -5.80 -2.12 15.30
C SER A 472 -4.99 -2.33 14.02
N PHE A 473 -5.56 -3.06 13.05
CA PHE A 473 -4.93 -3.39 11.78
C PHE A 473 -4.79 -2.18 10.84
N SER A 474 -5.49 -1.06 11.07
CA SER A 474 -5.38 0.09 10.16
C SER A 474 -3.93 0.59 10.17
N SER A 475 -3.27 0.54 9.00
CA SER A 475 -1.90 1.00 8.83
C SER A 475 -1.73 2.47 9.24
N ARG A 476 -0.57 2.78 9.82
CA ARG A 476 -0.27 4.06 10.49
C ARG A 476 0.93 4.73 9.87
N GLY A 477 0.90 6.06 9.88
CA GLY A 477 2.01 6.88 9.40
C GLY A 477 3.23 6.90 10.34
N PRO A 478 4.18 7.80 10.08
CA PRO A 478 4.24 8.64 8.87
C PRO A 478 4.47 7.78 7.61
N SER A 479 4.44 8.37 6.42
CA SER A 479 4.97 7.69 5.24
C SER A 479 6.47 7.40 5.40
N GLY A 480 7.06 6.58 4.53
CA GLY A 480 8.52 6.38 4.50
C GLY A 480 9.31 7.68 4.39
N GLN A 481 8.75 8.74 3.80
CA GLN A 481 9.44 10.02 3.78
C GLN A 481 9.45 10.74 5.14
N GLY A 482 8.49 10.44 6.01
CA GLY A 482 8.21 11.17 7.25
C GLY A 482 6.99 12.10 7.13
N TYR A 483 6.31 12.11 5.98
CA TYR A 483 5.13 12.94 5.74
C TYR A 483 3.90 12.41 6.50
N PRO A 484 3.04 13.29 7.07
CA PRO A 484 1.83 12.85 7.78
C PRO A 484 0.88 12.04 6.88
N LYS A 485 0.60 10.80 7.30
CA LYS A 485 -0.38 9.87 6.71
C LYS A 485 -1.00 9.00 7.83
N PRO A 486 -2.18 8.35 7.63
CA PRO A 486 -3.10 8.53 6.50
C PRO A 486 -3.63 9.97 6.42
N ASP A 487 -4.32 10.34 5.35
CA ASP A 487 -4.88 11.70 5.24
C ASP A 487 -6.08 11.89 6.18
N LEU A 488 -6.90 10.85 6.30
CA LEU A 488 -8.09 10.76 7.14
C LEU A 488 -8.44 9.29 7.40
N VAL A 489 -9.42 9.04 8.28
CA VAL A 489 -10.03 7.72 8.46
C VAL A 489 -11.51 7.74 8.05
N SER A 490 -12.07 6.57 7.74
CA SER A 490 -13.49 6.38 7.46
C SER A 490 -13.94 5.02 7.97
N ASN A 491 -15.25 4.73 7.92
CA ASN A 491 -15.76 3.42 8.34
C ASN A 491 -15.03 2.31 7.57
N GLY A 492 -14.48 1.35 8.30
CA GLY A 492 -13.75 0.22 7.73
C GLY A 492 -13.98 -1.11 8.44
N PHE A 493 -14.79 -1.15 9.49
CA PHE A 493 -14.92 -2.35 10.32
C PHE A 493 -16.15 -2.31 11.24
N PHE A 494 -17.35 -2.70 10.82
CA PHE A 494 -17.77 -3.42 9.61
C PHE A 494 -18.83 -2.63 8.82
N GLU A 495 -19.38 -3.18 7.74
CA GLU A 495 -20.69 -2.83 7.17
C GLU A 495 -21.17 -3.97 6.26
N TYR A 496 -22.47 -4.06 5.96
CA TYR A 496 -22.96 -4.96 4.92
C TYR A 496 -22.66 -4.43 3.51
N ALA A 497 -22.21 -5.31 2.63
CA ALA A 497 -22.08 -5.04 1.19
C ALA A 497 -22.85 -6.11 0.41
N SER A 498 -23.35 -5.75 -0.77
CA SER A 498 -23.96 -6.73 -1.67
C SER A 498 -22.86 -7.47 -2.46
N THR A 499 -23.04 -8.77 -2.67
CA THR A 499 -22.00 -9.68 -3.19
C THR A 499 -22.09 -9.89 -4.71
N ARG A 500 -21.28 -10.76 -5.31
CA ARG A 500 -21.56 -11.20 -6.69
C ARG A 500 -22.83 -12.04 -6.72
N VAL A 501 -23.39 -12.21 -7.92
CA VAL A 501 -24.53 -13.12 -8.16
C VAL A 501 -24.21 -14.55 -7.73
N LEU A 502 -22.97 -15.02 -7.95
CA LEU A 502 -22.56 -16.38 -7.61
C LEU A 502 -22.43 -16.62 -6.10
N ASP A 503 -22.32 -15.58 -5.28
CA ASP A 503 -22.03 -15.71 -3.85
C ASP A 503 -23.28 -16.03 -3.00
N GLY A 504 -24.49 -16.01 -3.57
CA GLY A 504 -25.71 -16.56 -2.92
C GLY A 504 -26.01 -18.00 -3.32
N PHE A 505 -24.97 -18.80 -3.59
CA PHE A 505 -25.04 -20.26 -3.68
C PHE A 505 -25.96 -20.80 -4.80
N GLY A 506 -26.08 -20.06 -5.89
CA GLY A 506 -26.94 -20.39 -7.03
C GLY A 506 -28.40 -19.95 -6.89
N TYR A 507 -28.69 -19.08 -5.93
CA TYR A 507 -29.98 -18.40 -5.71
C TYR A 507 -29.85 -16.87 -5.83
N GLY A 508 -28.93 -16.42 -6.68
CA GLY A 508 -28.62 -15.02 -6.90
C GLY A 508 -27.71 -14.37 -5.86
N SER A 509 -27.70 -13.03 -5.82
CA SER A 509 -26.81 -12.26 -4.94
C SER A 509 -27.31 -12.19 -3.49
N THR A 510 -26.39 -12.06 -2.54
CA THR A 510 -26.67 -11.90 -1.10
C THR A 510 -25.94 -10.67 -0.53
N ILE A 511 -25.90 -10.57 0.80
CA ILE A 511 -25.06 -9.63 1.54
C ILE A 511 -23.98 -10.38 2.31
N ASN A 512 -22.82 -9.75 2.45
CA ASN A 512 -21.77 -10.18 3.35
C ASN A 512 -21.33 -9.04 4.26
N LEU A 513 -20.72 -9.39 5.38
CA LEU A 513 -20.09 -8.44 6.28
C LEU A 513 -18.70 -8.08 5.74
N PHE A 514 -18.51 -6.83 5.34
CA PHE A 514 -17.27 -6.33 4.75
C PHE A 514 -16.44 -5.55 5.78
N ALA A 515 -15.12 -5.74 5.74
CA ALA A 515 -14.14 -5.15 6.65
C ALA A 515 -12.79 -4.92 5.97
N GLY A 516 -12.01 -4.01 6.56
CA GLY A 516 -10.69 -3.61 6.13
C GLY A 516 -10.64 -2.13 5.72
N THR A 517 -9.44 -1.59 5.55
CA THR A 517 -9.29 -0.26 4.91
C THR A 517 -9.85 -0.23 3.49
N SER A 518 -10.05 -1.41 2.88
CA SER A 518 -10.77 -1.64 1.64
C SER A 518 -12.28 -1.30 1.70
N LEU A 519 -12.86 -1.15 2.89
CA LEU A 519 -14.19 -0.55 3.10
C LEU A 519 -14.08 0.98 3.29
N SER A 520 -13.01 1.49 3.89
CA SER A 520 -12.84 2.93 4.12
C SER A 520 -12.57 3.74 2.85
N ALA A 521 -11.77 3.18 1.93
CA ALA A 521 -11.51 3.78 0.63
C ALA A 521 -12.81 4.04 -0.17
N PRO A 522 -13.74 3.07 -0.36
CA PRO A 522 -14.98 3.31 -1.10
C PRO A 522 -15.91 4.33 -0.44
N TYR A 523 -15.98 4.40 0.90
CA TYR A 523 -16.73 5.48 1.57
C TYR A 523 -16.20 6.87 1.17
N THR A 524 -14.87 7.00 1.16
CA THR A 524 -14.21 8.26 0.80
C THR A 524 -14.37 8.58 -0.69
N THR A 525 -14.26 7.58 -1.57
CA THR A 525 -14.53 7.73 -3.00
C THR A 525 -15.97 8.19 -3.26
N GLY A 526 -16.95 7.60 -2.60
CA GLY A 526 -18.34 8.02 -2.72
C GLY A 526 -18.57 9.44 -2.21
N ALA A 527 -17.96 9.82 -1.07
CA ALA A 527 -18.03 11.19 -0.57
C ALA A 527 -17.45 12.20 -1.57
N LEU A 528 -16.31 11.88 -2.18
CA LEU A 528 -15.70 12.67 -3.24
C LEU A 528 -16.62 12.78 -4.47
N ALA A 529 -17.35 11.71 -4.81
CA ALA A 529 -18.31 11.74 -5.90
C ALA A 529 -19.50 12.66 -5.60
N LEU A 530 -20.02 12.65 -4.37
CA LEU A 530 -21.03 13.63 -3.93
C LEU A 530 -20.48 15.06 -4.02
N ILE A 531 -19.27 15.30 -3.54
CA ILE A 531 -18.62 16.61 -3.58
C ILE A 531 -18.42 17.09 -5.02
N LEU A 532 -17.88 16.24 -5.90
CA LEU A 532 -17.64 16.60 -7.30
C LEU A 532 -18.95 16.86 -8.05
N SER A 533 -19.99 16.06 -7.77
CA SER A 533 -21.33 16.26 -8.31
C SER A 533 -21.91 17.62 -7.89
N LEU A 534 -21.81 17.97 -6.60
CA LEU A 534 -22.18 19.30 -6.11
C LEU A 534 -21.39 20.41 -6.81
N PHE A 535 -20.07 20.27 -6.94
CA PHE A 535 -19.23 21.24 -7.65
C PHE A 535 -19.70 21.44 -9.10
N ARG A 536 -20.05 20.36 -9.81
CA ARG A 536 -20.58 20.44 -11.18
C ARG A 536 -21.95 21.08 -11.26
N ASN A 537 -22.81 20.87 -10.26
CA ASN A 537 -24.11 21.53 -10.18
C ASN A 537 -23.96 23.05 -9.95
N ILE A 538 -22.96 23.49 -9.20
CA ILE A 538 -22.69 24.91 -8.92
C ILE A 538 -22.00 25.61 -10.10
N TYR A 539 -20.96 24.98 -10.66
CA TYR A 539 -20.04 25.62 -11.60
C TYR A 539 -20.19 25.18 -13.06
N GLY A 540 -20.99 24.15 -13.31
CA GLY A 540 -21.20 23.53 -14.62
C GLY A 540 -20.40 22.24 -14.82
N LEU A 541 -20.87 21.40 -15.75
CA LEU A 541 -20.33 20.04 -15.99
C LEU A 541 -18.85 20.00 -16.42
N ASN A 542 -18.35 21.09 -17.01
CA ASN A 542 -16.95 21.18 -17.45
C ASN A 542 -15.96 21.44 -16.30
N TYR A 543 -16.45 21.74 -15.09
CA TYR A 543 -15.57 21.89 -13.93
C TYR A 543 -15.12 20.53 -13.39
N SER A 544 -13.84 20.49 -12.99
CA SER A 544 -13.22 19.37 -12.31
C SER A 544 -12.62 19.84 -10.99
N LEU A 545 -12.57 18.93 -10.02
CA LEU A 545 -11.88 19.12 -8.75
C LEU A 545 -10.58 18.31 -8.82
N ASP A 546 -9.45 18.95 -8.57
CA ASP A 546 -8.17 18.24 -8.45
C ASP A 546 -7.98 17.61 -7.07
N THR A 547 -7.02 16.69 -6.99
CA THR A 547 -6.72 15.93 -5.77
C THR A 547 -6.32 16.80 -4.59
N PHE A 548 -5.61 17.91 -4.79
CA PHE A 548 -5.16 18.76 -3.69
C PHE A 548 -6.34 19.48 -3.04
N ARG A 549 -7.21 20.10 -3.85
CA ARG A 549 -8.42 20.77 -3.37
C ARG A 549 -9.40 19.80 -2.75
N ALA A 550 -9.60 18.64 -3.38
CA ALA A 550 -10.42 17.56 -2.83
C ALA A 550 -9.93 17.12 -1.45
N ARG A 551 -8.63 16.84 -1.33
CA ARG A 551 -8.01 16.41 -0.07
C ARG A 551 -8.15 17.46 1.03
N ILE A 552 -7.89 18.74 0.73
CA ILE A 552 -8.04 19.83 1.71
C ILE A 552 -9.49 19.92 2.19
N LEU A 553 -10.47 19.87 1.30
CA LEU A 553 -11.88 19.96 1.66
C LEU A 553 -12.27 18.82 2.61
N LEU A 554 -11.82 17.58 2.32
CA LEU A 554 -12.05 16.44 3.20
C LEU A 554 -11.35 16.62 4.56
N LYS A 555 -10.04 16.89 4.56
CA LYS A 555 -9.23 17.01 5.79
C LYS A 555 -9.73 18.11 6.72
N ASN A 556 -10.13 19.26 6.16
CA ASN A 556 -10.70 20.37 6.94
C ASN A 556 -12.06 20.01 7.55
N SER A 557 -12.77 19.02 7.01
CA SER A 557 -14.14 18.71 7.38
C SER A 557 -14.24 17.45 8.24
N CYS A 558 -13.12 16.83 8.61
CA CYS A 558 -13.11 15.61 9.40
C CYS A 558 -13.52 15.85 10.86
N ASP A 559 -14.11 14.84 11.49
CA ASP A 559 -14.37 14.80 12.92
C ASP A 559 -13.18 14.18 13.67
N ASP A 560 -12.62 14.93 14.61
CA ASP A 560 -11.47 14.48 15.41
C ASP A 560 -11.88 13.39 16.43
N LEU A 561 -11.39 12.17 16.19
CA LEU A 561 -11.66 10.99 17.02
C LEU A 561 -10.86 10.97 18.33
N GLY A 562 -9.88 11.87 18.51
CA GLY A 562 -9.02 11.91 19.70
C GLY A 562 -7.73 11.07 19.62
N TYR A 563 -7.40 10.55 18.45
CA TYR A 563 -6.14 9.83 18.19
C TYR A 563 -5.00 10.80 17.77
N THR A 564 -3.78 10.30 17.68
CA THR A 564 -2.68 11.08 17.09
C THR A 564 -2.78 11.09 15.55
N SER A 565 -2.17 12.10 14.92
CA SER A 565 -2.26 12.35 13.47
C SER A 565 -1.76 11.19 12.60
N PHE A 566 -0.74 10.44 13.04
CA PHE A 566 -0.23 9.25 12.36
C PHE A 566 -1.18 8.06 12.44
N VAL A 567 -2.22 8.13 13.29
CA VAL A 567 -3.24 7.09 13.42
C VAL A 567 -4.52 7.47 12.68
N GLN A 568 -5.03 8.68 12.89
CA GLN A 568 -6.32 9.11 12.31
C GLN A 568 -6.21 10.09 11.13
N GLY A 569 -5.01 10.55 10.79
CA GLY A 569 -4.83 11.67 9.87
C GLY A 569 -5.49 12.93 10.44
N SER A 570 -6.39 13.53 9.66
CA SER A 570 -7.16 14.72 10.08
C SER A 570 -8.43 14.39 10.85
N GLY A 571 -8.77 13.11 11.02
CA GLY A 571 -9.99 12.63 11.66
C GLY A 571 -10.87 11.78 10.76
N ARG A 572 -12.08 11.46 11.23
CA ARG A 572 -13.07 10.70 10.46
C ARG A 572 -13.76 11.57 9.42
N LEU A 573 -13.91 11.05 8.22
CA LEU A 573 -14.73 11.62 7.15
C LEU A 573 -16.10 12.14 7.65
N ASN A 574 -16.48 13.34 7.23
CA ASN A 574 -17.82 13.89 7.40
C ASN A 574 -18.22 14.66 6.13
N VAL A 575 -19.18 14.09 5.39
CA VAL A 575 -19.57 14.61 4.08
C VAL A 575 -20.39 15.88 4.21
N LEU A 576 -21.25 15.96 5.23
CA LEU A 576 -22.07 17.14 5.49
C LEU A 576 -21.19 18.37 5.74
N LYS A 577 -20.22 18.27 6.66
CA LYS A 577 -19.26 19.36 6.92
C LYS A 577 -18.53 19.78 5.66
N THR A 578 -18.21 18.84 4.77
CA THR A 578 -17.54 19.14 3.50
C THR A 578 -18.45 19.93 2.55
N VAL A 579 -19.70 19.49 2.39
CA VAL A 579 -20.72 20.18 1.58
C VAL A 579 -21.01 21.58 2.14
N GLU A 580 -21.18 21.70 3.45
CA GLU A 580 -21.41 22.97 4.12
C GLU A 580 -20.22 23.92 3.98
N ARG A 581 -18.99 23.40 3.95
CA ARG A 581 -17.78 24.21 3.72
C ARG A 581 -17.69 24.76 2.30
N ILE A 582 -18.27 24.04 1.33
CA ILE A 582 -18.38 24.49 -0.07
C ILE A 582 -19.49 25.55 -0.21
N LEU A 583 -20.63 25.34 0.44
CA LEU A 583 -21.81 26.19 0.26
C LEU A 583 -21.81 27.45 1.15
N PHE A 584 -21.22 27.36 2.33
CA PHE A 584 -21.25 28.40 3.36
C PHE A 584 -19.86 28.99 3.63
N ASN A 585 -19.81 30.12 4.36
CA ASN A 585 -18.55 30.78 4.73
C ASN A 585 -17.90 30.05 5.92
N LYS A 586 -17.39 28.84 5.67
CA LYS A 586 -16.60 28.08 6.65
C LYS A 586 -15.12 28.13 6.26
N PRO A 587 -14.20 28.18 7.25
CA PRO A 587 -12.80 28.39 6.99
C PRO A 587 -12.21 27.23 6.18
N ILE A 588 -11.29 27.53 5.27
CA ILE A 588 -10.44 26.54 4.62
C ILE A 588 -9.00 26.83 5.04
N VAL A 589 -8.36 25.82 5.64
CA VAL A 589 -7.01 25.90 6.16
C VAL A 589 -6.08 25.03 5.32
N TYR A 590 -4.97 25.63 4.86
CA TYR A 590 -3.95 24.92 4.09
C TYR A 590 -2.57 25.56 4.22
N THR A 591 -1.54 24.82 3.83
CA THR A 591 -0.18 25.30 3.65
C THR A 591 0.40 24.79 2.33
N ILE A 592 1.40 25.49 1.81
CA ILE A 592 2.13 25.14 0.59
C ILE A 592 3.48 24.48 0.95
N ASP A 593 4.06 24.86 2.09
CA ASP A 593 5.47 24.61 2.42
C ASP A 593 5.80 23.11 2.59
N GLY A 594 4.92 22.35 3.26
CA GLY A 594 5.18 20.96 3.64
C GLY A 594 5.22 20.01 2.44
N LEU A 595 4.15 19.99 1.65
CA LEU A 595 4.04 19.14 0.46
C LEU A 595 5.06 19.54 -0.61
N THR A 596 5.34 20.85 -0.74
CA THR A 596 6.38 21.37 -1.62
C THR A 596 7.73 20.77 -1.30
N GLN A 597 8.15 20.85 -0.04
CA GLN A 597 9.44 20.33 0.39
C GLN A 597 9.52 18.81 0.18
N ALA A 598 8.49 18.07 0.60
CA ALA A 598 8.46 16.63 0.45
C ALA A 598 8.57 16.20 -1.03
N PHE A 599 7.84 16.87 -1.92
CA PHE A 599 7.89 16.56 -3.35
C PHE A 599 9.25 16.89 -3.97
N ILE A 600 9.88 18.01 -3.58
CA ILE A 600 11.23 18.36 -4.04
C ILE A 600 12.23 17.29 -3.63
N GLU A 601 12.21 16.87 -2.37
CA GLU A 601 13.12 15.82 -1.87
C GLU A 601 12.97 14.50 -2.64
N ASN A 602 11.76 14.13 -3.04
CA ASN A 602 11.48 12.84 -3.68
C ASN A 602 11.68 12.81 -5.19
N TYR A 603 11.45 13.92 -5.87
CA TYR A 603 11.31 13.94 -7.33
C TYR A 603 12.21 14.94 -8.06
N TYR A 604 13.09 15.65 -7.34
CA TYR A 604 14.04 16.56 -7.98
C TYR A 604 14.96 15.85 -8.99
N SER A 605 15.42 14.62 -8.69
CA SER A 605 16.22 13.81 -9.62
C SER A 605 15.47 13.41 -10.90
N VAL A 606 14.12 13.38 -10.85
CA VAL A 606 13.27 12.99 -11.98
C VAL A 606 12.90 14.19 -12.84
N TYR A 607 12.41 15.27 -12.21
CA TYR A 607 11.85 16.42 -12.91
C TYR A 607 12.81 17.63 -12.97
N GLY A 608 13.95 17.58 -12.28
CA GLY A 608 14.93 18.67 -12.21
C GLY A 608 14.29 19.98 -11.70
N ASP A 609 14.67 21.10 -12.32
CA ASP A 609 14.14 22.44 -11.97
C ASP A 609 12.62 22.58 -12.11
N LEU A 610 11.96 21.70 -12.88
CA LEU A 610 10.51 21.70 -13.01
C LEU A 610 9.82 21.45 -11.66
N THR A 611 10.48 20.68 -10.78
CA THR A 611 10.00 20.35 -9.43
C THR A 611 9.74 21.62 -8.62
N TYR A 612 10.67 22.58 -8.60
CA TYR A 612 10.50 23.86 -7.88
C TYR A 612 9.39 24.72 -8.46
N ASN A 613 9.30 24.77 -9.79
CA ASN A 613 8.33 25.62 -10.47
C ASN A 613 6.89 25.13 -10.28
N ILE A 614 6.67 23.82 -10.13
CA ILE A 614 5.33 23.26 -9.96
C ILE A 614 4.96 23.09 -8.50
N SER A 615 5.91 22.72 -7.64
CA SER A 615 5.62 22.41 -6.24
C SER A 615 5.02 23.58 -5.46
N GLN A 616 5.35 24.83 -5.82
CA GLN A 616 4.70 26.03 -5.25
C GLN A 616 3.16 26.07 -5.39
N TYR A 617 2.58 25.25 -6.26
CA TYR A 617 1.13 25.13 -6.45
C TYR A 617 0.51 23.97 -5.68
N PHE A 618 1.31 23.19 -4.96
CA PHE A 618 0.80 22.16 -4.08
C PHE A 618 0.27 22.77 -2.80
N LEU A 619 -0.80 22.18 -2.31
CA LEU A 619 -1.53 22.66 -1.15
C LEU A 619 -2.07 21.44 -0.40
N ASP A 620 -1.92 21.48 0.92
CA ASP A 620 -2.40 20.43 1.81
C ASP A 620 -2.74 21.01 3.18
N THR A 621 -3.54 20.28 3.96
CA THR A 621 -3.87 20.58 5.35
C THR A 621 -3.00 19.70 6.26
N CYS A 622 -1.70 19.75 6.07
CA CYS A 622 -0.70 19.23 7.00
C CYS A 622 0.66 19.85 6.71
N TYR A 623 1.57 19.75 7.67
CA TYR A 623 2.93 20.27 7.54
C TYR A 623 3.97 19.17 7.78
N TYR A 624 5.02 19.21 6.99
CA TYR A 624 6.22 18.39 7.11
C TYR A 624 7.43 19.29 6.96
N ALA A 625 8.42 19.12 7.83
CA ALA A 625 9.71 19.78 7.67
C ALA A 625 10.87 18.98 8.24
N ILE A 626 12.05 19.27 7.70
CA ILE A 626 13.32 18.90 8.30
C ILE A 626 13.87 20.17 8.95
N VAL A 627 14.16 20.10 10.26
CA VAL A 627 14.69 21.23 11.03
C VAL A 627 15.83 20.72 11.90
N LYS A 628 17.04 21.29 11.74
CA LYS A 628 18.21 20.81 12.47
C LYS A 628 18.14 21.21 13.95
N PRO A 629 18.83 20.47 14.84
CA PRO A 629 18.97 20.89 16.23
C PRO A 629 19.52 22.31 16.38
N GLY A 630 18.80 23.17 17.09
CA GLY A 630 19.16 24.57 17.33
C GLY A 630 18.70 25.55 16.25
N GLU A 631 18.02 25.08 15.21
CA GLU A 631 17.42 25.92 14.18
C GLU A 631 15.91 26.11 14.40
N SER A 632 15.37 27.18 13.83
CA SER A 632 13.94 27.40 13.73
C SER A 632 13.56 27.55 12.27
N ARG A 633 12.33 27.18 11.93
CA ARG A 633 11.80 27.29 10.58
C ARG A 633 10.37 27.81 10.62
N ASN A 634 10.08 28.74 9.73
CA ASN A 634 8.76 29.29 9.59
C ASN A 634 8.00 28.56 8.48
N PHE A 635 6.68 28.46 8.64
CA PHE A 635 5.77 28.13 7.55
C PHE A 635 4.50 28.96 7.65
N THR A 636 3.81 29.08 6.53
CA THR A 636 2.58 29.86 6.47
C THR A 636 1.37 28.95 6.44
N LEU A 637 0.46 29.18 7.39
CA LEU A 637 -0.87 28.61 7.39
C LEU A 637 -1.85 29.63 6.82
N TYR A 638 -2.47 29.30 5.69
CA TYR A 638 -3.46 30.14 5.03
C TYR A 638 -4.85 29.76 5.52
N ILE A 639 -5.63 30.76 5.92
CA ILE A 639 -7.00 30.60 6.38
C ILE A 639 -7.88 31.48 5.52
N THR A 640 -8.84 30.87 4.84
CA THR A 640 -9.64 31.55 3.82
C THR A 640 -11.13 31.26 3.98
N ASN A 641 -11.98 32.05 3.30
CA ASN A 641 -13.44 31.85 3.25
C ASN A 641 -14.15 31.98 4.61
N TYR A 642 -13.61 32.78 5.53
CA TYR A 642 -14.18 32.96 6.87
C TYR A 642 -13.96 34.38 7.40
N THR A 643 -14.89 34.89 8.20
CA THR A 643 -14.73 36.16 8.91
C THR A 643 -15.19 35.99 10.35
N GLY A 644 -14.27 36.10 11.29
CA GLY A 644 -14.53 35.81 12.70
C GLY A 644 -13.25 35.50 13.47
N PHE A 645 -13.39 35.28 14.77
CA PHE A 645 -12.29 34.82 15.61
C PHE A 645 -12.06 33.32 15.42
N ILE A 646 -10.78 32.93 15.48
CA ILE A 646 -10.36 31.54 15.58
C ILE A 646 -9.36 31.41 16.73
N LYS A 647 -9.33 30.24 17.36
CA LYS A 647 -8.34 29.88 18.38
C LYS A 647 -7.43 28.77 17.89
N LEU A 648 -6.15 28.87 18.24
CA LEU A 648 -5.14 27.89 17.87
C LEU A 648 -4.55 27.25 19.12
N HIS A 649 -4.53 25.94 19.11
CA HIS A 649 -3.89 25.11 20.13
C HIS A 649 -3.06 24.05 19.43
N SER A 650 -1.99 23.60 20.05
CA SER A 650 -1.26 22.45 19.59
C SER A 650 -1.52 21.28 20.52
N ARG A 651 -1.36 20.07 19.98
CA ARG A 651 -1.42 18.88 20.81
C ARG A 651 -0.32 17.89 20.48
N GLU A 652 0.35 17.45 21.53
CA GLU A 652 1.35 16.39 21.54
C GLU A 652 0.93 15.37 22.59
N LEU A 653 0.95 14.09 22.22
CA LEU A 653 0.55 13.02 23.11
C LEU A 653 1.75 12.54 23.94
N TYR A 654 1.60 12.56 25.26
CA TYR A 654 2.62 12.10 26.19
C TYR A 654 2.09 11.00 27.13
N PHE A 655 3.00 10.13 27.54
CA PHE A 655 2.77 9.03 28.46
C PHE A 655 2.40 9.57 29.84
N TYR A 656 1.25 9.16 30.36
CA TYR A 656 0.74 9.60 31.66
C TYR A 656 0.97 8.54 32.75
N LYS A 657 0.56 7.29 32.51
CA LYS A 657 0.73 6.18 33.45
C LYS A 657 0.65 4.81 32.77
N GLU A 658 1.20 3.81 33.46
CA GLU A 658 1.10 2.40 33.09
C GLU A 658 0.57 1.59 34.28
N THR A 659 -0.24 0.57 34.01
CA THR A 659 -0.78 -0.33 35.04
C THR A 659 -0.80 -1.76 34.50
N ILE A 660 -0.23 -2.70 35.23
CA ILE A 660 -0.37 -4.12 34.96
C ILE A 660 -1.69 -4.57 35.60
N VAL A 661 -2.62 -5.08 34.79
CA VAL A 661 -3.97 -5.48 35.22
C VAL A 661 -4.14 -6.99 35.31
N TYR A 662 -3.25 -7.74 34.65
CA TYR A 662 -3.17 -9.20 34.72
C TYR A 662 -1.72 -9.64 34.52
N ASP A 663 -1.29 -10.64 35.29
CA ASP A 663 0.05 -11.23 35.25
C ASP A 663 -0.04 -12.65 35.82
N ASN A 664 -0.32 -13.64 34.96
CA ASN A 664 -0.52 -15.04 35.34
C ASN A 664 -0.45 -15.97 34.12
N VAL A 665 -0.51 -17.28 34.33
CA VAL A 665 -0.54 -18.29 33.26
C VAL A 665 -1.90 -18.29 32.54
N PHE A 666 -1.89 -18.38 31.21
CA PHE A 666 -3.05 -18.61 30.36
C PHE A 666 -2.97 -20.01 29.75
N ASP A 667 -4.01 -20.84 29.96
CA ASP A 667 -4.01 -22.27 29.62
C ASP A 667 -4.75 -22.61 28.32
N TYR A 668 -5.27 -21.62 27.60
CA TYR A 668 -6.00 -21.75 26.33
C TYR A 668 -7.25 -22.65 26.35
N ARG A 669 -7.68 -23.17 27.51
CA ARG A 669 -8.83 -24.10 27.58
C ARG A 669 -10.18 -23.39 27.57
N ASN A 670 -10.22 -22.16 28.06
CA ASN A 670 -11.43 -21.37 28.17
C ASN A 670 -11.14 -19.90 27.87
N PRO A 671 -12.13 -19.14 27.39
CA PRO A 671 -12.01 -17.69 27.29
C PRO A 671 -11.68 -17.05 28.63
N LEU A 672 -10.77 -16.07 28.62
CA LEU A 672 -10.39 -15.30 29.80
C LEU A 672 -11.07 -13.93 29.76
N LEU A 673 -11.95 -13.68 30.72
CA LEU A 673 -12.67 -12.41 30.87
C LEU A 673 -12.08 -11.60 32.03
N ILE A 674 -11.57 -10.40 31.72
CA ILE A 674 -10.90 -9.52 32.68
C ILE A 674 -11.61 -8.17 32.72
N LYS A 675 -11.96 -7.72 33.93
CA LYS A 675 -12.39 -6.34 34.16
C LYS A 675 -11.16 -5.43 34.20
N ILE A 676 -11.11 -4.43 33.34
CA ILE A 676 -10.07 -3.41 33.38
C ILE A 676 -10.39 -2.40 34.50
N PRO A 677 -9.52 -2.20 35.50
CA PRO A 677 -9.80 -1.29 36.60
C PRO A 677 -9.89 0.16 36.13
N GLU A 678 -10.93 0.88 36.54
CA GLU A 678 -11.17 2.27 36.10
C GLU A 678 -9.97 3.20 36.34
N TYR A 679 -9.27 3.05 37.46
CA TYR A 679 -8.09 3.86 37.76
C TYR A 679 -6.93 3.67 36.76
N SER A 680 -6.90 2.61 35.95
CA SER A 680 -5.87 2.41 34.93
C SER A 680 -6.07 3.30 33.70
N TYR A 681 -7.31 3.74 33.42
CA TYR A 681 -7.64 4.55 32.25
C TYR A 681 -8.33 5.90 32.57
N ALA A 682 -8.86 6.08 33.78
CA ALA A 682 -9.54 7.32 34.16
C ALA A 682 -8.65 8.55 33.99
N TYR A 683 -9.27 9.66 33.57
CA TYR A 683 -8.64 10.96 33.32
C TYR A 683 -7.58 10.92 32.23
N SER A 684 -7.69 10.02 31.26
CA SER A 684 -6.76 9.96 30.13
C SER A 684 -7.47 10.33 28.83
N ASP A 685 -6.71 10.89 27.89
CA ASP A 685 -7.24 11.26 26.57
C ASP A 685 -7.17 10.06 25.60
N TYR A 686 -6.26 9.12 25.87
CA TYR A 686 -5.99 7.97 25.02
C TYR A 686 -5.43 6.80 25.84
N VAL A 687 -5.86 5.59 25.51
CA VAL A 687 -5.47 4.35 26.22
C VAL A 687 -5.05 3.30 25.23
N GLU A 688 -4.00 2.57 25.58
CA GLU A 688 -3.57 1.36 24.91
C GLU A 688 -3.65 0.18 25.88
N ILE A 689 -4.20 -0.94 25.41
CA ILE A 689 -4.26 -2.21 26.13
C ILE A 689 -3.38 -3.19 25.37
N ILE A 690 -2.36 -3.67 26.04
CA ILE A 690 -1.29 -4.47 25.46
C ILE A 690 -1.30 -5.83 26.13
N ILE A 691 -1.42 -6.87 25.32
CA ILE A 691 -1.48 -8.27 25.74
C ILE A 691 -0.17 -8.91 25.31
N LEU A 692 0.62 -9.39 26.27
CA LEU A 692 1.94 -9.98 26.06
C LEU A 692 1.94 -11.44 26.46
N LEU A 693 2.39 -12.30 25.56
CA LEU A 693 2.63 -13.72 25.80
C LEU A 693 4.13 -13.93 26.03
N GLU A 694 4.50 -14.24 27.27
CA GLU A 694 5.88 -14.41 27.72
C GLU A 694 6.37 -15.87 27.64
N ASN A 695 7.70 -16.06 27.64
CA ASN A 695 8.38 -17.36 27.74
C ASN A 695 8.02 -18.39 26.66
N LEU A 696 7.56 -17.88 25.55
CA LEU A 696 7.28 -18.59 24.32
C LEU A 696 8.59 -19.12 23.65
N THR A 697 9.78 -18.63 24.05
CA THR A 697 11.08 -18.94 23.40
C THR A 697 11.62 -20.36 23.61
N TYR A 698 12.21 -20.92 22.56
CA TYR A 698 13.02 -22.14 22.62
C TYR A 698 14.50 -21.84 23.02
N PRO A 699 15.27 -22.84 23.51
CA PRO A 699 16.69 -22.67 23.84
C PRO A 699 17.55 -22.17 22.67
N ILE A 700 18.72 -21.60 22.97
CA ILE A 700 19.65 -20.98 21.99
C ILE A 700 20.06 -21.87 20.81
N TYR A 701 20.04 -23.20 20.96
CA TYR A 701 20.34 -24.13 19.88
C TYR A 701 19.17 -24.37 18.93
N MET A 702 17.99 -23.78 19.17
CA MET A 702 16.78 -23.91 18.34
C MET A 702 16.46 -22.62 17.56
N PHE A 703 17.49 -21.90 17.08
CA PHE A 703 17.29 -20.90 16.01
C PHE A 703 16.47 -21.57 14.89
N GLY A 704 15.32 -21.01 14.50
CA GLY A 704 14.41 -21.61 13.50
C GLY A 704 13.00 -21.95 13.99
N ARG A 705 12.65 -21.76 15.27
CA ARG A 705 11.26 -21.93 15.74
C ARG A 705 10.69 -20.62 16.28
N THR A 706 9.69 -20.05 15.60
CA THR A 706 8.79 -19.12 16.29
C THR A 706 8.03 -19.90 17.36
N PRO A 707 7.83 -19.30 18.54
CA PRO A 707 7.00 -19.90 19.57
C PRO A 707 5.54 -20.12 19.21
N VAL A 708 5.05 -19.33 18.26
CA VAL A 708 3.63 -19.16 17.97
C VAL A 708 3.35 -19.95 16.71
N ASP A 709 2.69 -21.10 16.88
CA ASP A 709 1.94 -21.78 15.84
C ASP A 709 0.50 -21.23 15.84
N ASP A 710 -0.30 -21.62 14.86
CA ASP A 710 -1.70 -21.19 14.71
C ASP A 710 -2.56 -21.53 15.95
N LYS A 711 -2.07 -22.44 16.80
CA LYS A 711 -2.75 -22.87 18.03
C LYS A 711 -2.69 -21.84 19.15
N HIS A 712 -1.70 -20.95 19.13
CA HIS A 712 -1.57 -19.88 20.12
C HIS A 712 -2.26 -18.58 19.67
N SER A 713 -2.99 -18.60 18.56
CA SER A 713 -3.81 -17.48 18.09
C SER A 713 -4.82 -17.04 19.16
N LEU A 714 -4.98 -15.73 19.31
CA LEU A 714 -5.95 -15.12 20.21
C LEU A 714 -6.80 -14.12 19.43
N THR A 715 -8.12 -14.24 19.60
CA THR A 715 -9.05 -13.17 19.25
C THR A 715 -9.40 -12.42 20.53
N ILE A 716 -9.25 -11.10 20.51
CA ILE A 716 -9.40 -10.27 21.70
C ILE A 716 -10.51 -9.27 21.46
N TYR A 717 -11.47 -9.25 22.38
CA TYR A 717 -12.60 -8.34 22.34
C TYR A 717 -12.52 -7.35 23.50
N LEU A 718 -12.81 -6.09 23.21
CA LEU A 718 -12.94 -5.04 24.20
C LEU A 718 -14.35 -4.48 24.17
N PHE A 719 -15.01 -4.43 25.31
CA PHE A 719 -16.38 -3.95 25.41
C PHE A 719 -16.68 -3.17 26.68
N ASP A 720 -17.63 -2.26 26.56
CA ASP A 720 -18.29 -1.57 27.68
C ASP A 720 -19.45 -2.44 28.16
N TRP A 721 -19.30 -3.09 29.33
CA TRP A 721 -20.37 -3.88 29.94
C TRP A 721 -21.28 -3.00 30.77
N ARG A 722 -22.58 -3.05 30.47
CA ARG A 722 -23.63 -2.29 31.15
C ARG A 722 -24.62 -3.28 31.77
N ASP A 723 -24.64 -3.37 33.09
CA ASP A 723 -25.56 -4.22 33.85
C ASP A 723 -27.00 -3.66 33.76
N LEU A 724 -27.72 -4.03 32.69
CA LEU A 724 -29.04 -3.51 32.36
C LEU A 724 -30.13 -4.19 33.20
N ASN A 725 -29.97 -5.48 33.49
CA ASN A 725 -30.93 -6.28 34.25
C ASN A 725 -30.66 -6.29 35.77
N ARG A 726 -29.50 -5.76 36.22
CA ARG A 726 -29.05 -5.63 37.61
C ARG A 726 -28.74 -6.95 38.31
N ASP A 727 -28.34 -7.98 37.56
CA ASP A 727 -27.94 -9.28 38.12
C ASP A 727 -26.42 -9.40 38.37
N ASN A 728 -25.63 -8.40 37.93
CA ASN A 728 -24.17 -8.39 37.94
C ASN A 728 -23.51 -9.57 37.20
N VAL A 729 -24.19 -10.15 36.22
CA VAL A 729 -23.68 -11.21 35.35
C VAL A 729 -23.41 -10.61 33.97
N VAL A 730 -22.24 -10.89 33.40
CA VAL A 730 -21.91 -10.42 32.05
C VAL A 730 -22.64 -11.29 31.01
N ASP A 731 -23.72 -10.77 30.44
CA ASP A 731 -24.45 -11.38 29.30
C ASP A 731 -24.06 -10.69 27.98
N ASN A 732 -24.13 -11.41 26.86
CA ASN A 732 -23.85 -10.91 25.51
C ASN A 732 -24.72 -9.71 25.11
N PHE A 733 -25.98 -9.66 25.55
CA PHE A 733 -26.87 -8.51 25.29
C PHE A 733 -26.43 -7.22 26.03
N GLU A 734 -25.63 -7.37 27.07
CA GLU A 734 -25.09 -6.27 27.89
C GLU A 734 -23.68 -5.84 27.46
N LYS A 735 -23.09 -6.52 26.48
CA LYS A 735 -21.78 -6.18 25.90
C LYS A 735 -21.95 -5.17 24.76
N TYR A 736 -21.32 -4.01 24.91
CA TYR A 736 -21.18 -3.01 23.84
C TYR A 736 -19.75 -3.03 23.31
N PHE A 737 -19.51 -3.68 22.16
CA PHE A 737 -18.18 -3.79 21.57
C PHE A 737 -17.57 -2.43 21.24
N ILE A 738 -16.32 -2.23 21.64
CA ILE A 738 -15.51 -1.04 21.36
C ILE A 738 -14.49 -1.33 20.26
N SER A 739 -13.78 -2.45 20.40
CA SER A 739 -12.68 -2.82 19.51
C SER A 739 -12.43 -4.33 19.54
N ILE A 740 -11.75 -4.84 18.51
CA ILE A 740 -11.33 -6.23 18.37
C ILE A 740 -9.96 -6.28 17.70
N ASP A 741 -9.16 -7.27 18.04
CA ASP A 741 -7.94 -7.63 17.32
C ASP A 741 -7.80 -9.16 17.29
N SER A 742 -7.20 -9.69 16.24
CA SER A 742 -6.95 -11.13 16.11
C SER A 742 -5.64 -11.34 15.38
N ARG A 743 -4.63 -11.87 16.08
CA ARG A 743 -3.27 -12.00 15.54
C ARG A 743 -2.61 -13.25 16.07
N ILE A 744 -1.65 -13.76 15.31
CA ILE A 744 -0.77 -14.86 15.71
C ILE A 744 0.57 -14.22 16.06
N GLY A 745 0.80 -13.95 17.34
CA GLY A 745 1.98 -13.21 17.79
C GLY A 745 2.22 -13.31 19.29
N VAL A 746 3.34 -12.75 19.76
CA VAL A 746 3.64 -12.64 21.20
C VAL A 746 3.06 -11.38 21.84
N GLU A 747 2.51 -10.48 21.02
CA GLU A 747 1.95 -9.20 21.44
C GLU A 747 0.68 -8.88 20.64
N THR A 748 -0.38 -8.43 21.31
CA THR A 748 -1.61 -7.92 20.71
C THR A 748 -1.96 -6.55 21.28
N PHE A 749 -2.61 -5.71 20.46
CA PHE A 749 -2.75 -4.28 20.75
C PHE A 749 -4.18 -3.78 20.48
N LEU A 750 -4.78 -3.17 21.49
CA LEU A 750 -6.05 -2.44 21.35
C LEU A 750 -5.87 -1.01 21.84
N SER A 751 -6.67 -0.08 21.31
CA SER A 751 -6.62 1.30 21.78
C SER A 751 -7.97 2.00 21.75
N ILE A 752 -8.18 2.87 22.74
CA ILE A 752 -9.40 3.66 22.91
C ILE A 752 -9.02 5.13 23.01
N ALA A 753 -9.69 5.98 22.24
CA ALA A 753 -9.61 7.43 22.43
C ALA A 753 -10.78 7.95 23.28
N LYS A 754 -10.53 8.95 24.11
CA LYS A 754 -11.52 9.60 25.00
C LYS A 754 -12.29 8.60 25.87
N PRO A 755 -11.60 7.74 26.64
CA PRO A 755 -12.24 6.68 27.44
C PRO A 755 -13.32 7.21 28.38
N ASP A 756 -13.10 8.38 29.02
CA ASP A 756 -14.05 8.99 29.96
C ASP A 756 -15.35 9.48 29.28
N GLU A 757 -15.32 9.75 27.98
CA GLU A 757 -16.51 10.14 27.20
C GLU A 757 -17.26 8.91 26.67
N LYS A 758 -16.54 7.82 26.35
CA LYS A 758 -17.10 6.66 25.63
C LYS A 758 -17.57 5.53 26.55
N ILE A 759 -16.91 5.31 27.69
CA ILE A 759 -17.20 4.20 28.60
C ILE A 759 -18.26 4.64 29.60
N ILE A 760 -19.45 4.03 29.55
CA ILE A 760 -20.56 4.34 30.46
C ILE A 760 -20.62 3.35 31.63
N GLY A 761 -20.40 2.07 31.34
CA GLY A 761 -20.43 0.98 32.31
C GLY A 761 -19.04 0.64 32.82
N LYS A 762 -18.61 -0.61 32.61
CA LYS A 762 -17.31 -1.11 33.04
C LYS A 762 -16.57 -1.67 31.83
N LEU A 763 -15.30 -1.33 31.70
CA LEU A 763 -14.46 -1.84 30.62
C LEU A 763 -14.04 -3.29 30.88
N TYR A 764 -14.31 -4.17 29.93
CA TYR A 764 -13.93 -5.58 29.98
C TYR A 764 -13.17 -5.99 28.74
N LEU A 765 -12.16 -6.85 28.95
CA LEU A 765 -11.35 -7.48 27.93
C LEU A 765 -11.62 -8.98 27.96
N GLN A 766 -11.96 -9.57 26.82
CA GLN A 766 -12.16 -11.01 26.66
C GLN A 766 -11.10 -11.54 25.69
N LEU A 767 -10.30 -12.51 26.13
CA LEU A 767 -9.35 -13.25 25.29
C LEU A 767 -9.99 -14.59 24.92
N GLU A 768 -10.12 -14.84 23.64
CA GLU A 768 -10.73 -16.03 23.07
C GLU A 768 -9.66 -16.88 22.37
N PRO A 769 -9.32 -18.07 22.90
CA PRO A 769 -8.37 -18.96 22.27
C PRO A 769 -8.97 -19.61 21.02
N SER A 770 -8.12 -19.95 20.04
CA SER A 770 -8.53 -20.76 18.89
C SER A 770 -8.91 -22.19 19.32
N GLU A 771 -9.83 -22.83 18.58
CA GLU A 771 -10.37 -24.17 18.86
C GLU A 771 -9.35 -25.30 18.60
N TYR A 772 -8.22 -25.30 19.30
CA TYR A 772 -7.25 -26.38 19.25
C TYR A 772 -7.17 -27.11 20.58
N ASP A 773 -7.21 -28.44 20.52
CA ASP A 773 -6.88 -29.28 21.65
C ASP A 773 -5.35 -29.27 21.90
N ASP A 774 -4.95 -29.40 23.17
CA ASP A 774 -3.55 -29.54 23.62
C ASP A 774 -2.61 -28.35 23.33
N VAL A 775 -3.08 -27.10 23.47
CA VAL A 775 -2.22 -25.91 23.46
C VAL A 775 -1.43 -25.80 24.76
N LYS A 776 -0.13 -25.47 24.67
CA LYS A 776 0.73 -25.35 25.85
C LYS A 776 0.41 -24.04 26.58
N PRO A 777 0.24 -24.05 27.92
CA PRO A 777 0.06 -22.82 28.67
C PRO A 777 1.26 -21.87 28.56
N VAL A 778 0.97 -20.57 28.58
CA VAL A 778 1.97 -19.49 28.48
C VAL A 778 1.79 -18.48 29.60
N ASP A 779 2.87 -17.79 29.97
CA ASP A 779 2.77 -16.65 30.87
C ASP A 779 2.11 -15.49 30.10
N LEU A 780 1.05 -14.91 30.66
CA LEU A 780 0.26 -13.86 30.05
C LEU A 780 0.30 -12.61 30.93
N LYS A 781 0.66 -11.49 30.32
CA LYS A 781 0.67 -10.18 30.96
C LYS A 781 -0.18 -9.19 30.20
N ILE A 782 -1.07 -8.48 30.90
CA ILE A 782 -1.91 -7.44 30.31
C ILE A 782 -1.56 -6.10 30.96
N THR A 783 -1.14 -5.17 30.12
CA THR A 783 -0.69 -3.83 30.52
C THR A 783 -1.58 -2.78 29.90
N VAL A 784 -2.05 -1.84 30.71
CA VAL A 784 -2.80 -0.67 30.27
C VAL A 784 -1.89 0.55 30.35
N ARG A 785 -1.69 1.23 29.23
CA ARG A 785 -0.97 2.49 29.13
C ARG A 785 -1.94 3.61 28.84
N ALA A 786 -1.90 4.65 29.64
CA ALA A 786 -2.75 5.83 29.49
C ALA A 786 -1.89 7.04 29.14
N TYR A 787 -2.44 7.90 28.31
CA TYR A 787 -1.78 9.05 27.70
C TYR A 787 -2.64 10.31 27.83
N LYS A 788 -1.98 11.47 27.74
CA LYS A 788 -2.62 12.79 27.74
C LYS A 788 -2.09 13.67 26.63
N PHE A 789 -2.90 14.64 26.20
CA PHE A 789 -2.45 15.71 25.33
C PHE A 789 -1.88 16.88 26.13
N ARG A 790 -0.85 17.52 25.58
CA ARG A 790 -0.29 18.79 26.04
C ARG A 790 0.00 19.70 24.85
N GLU A 791 0.16 21.00 25.11
CA GLU A 791 0.72 21.94 24.15
C GLU A 791 2.16 21.53 23.76
N SER A 792 2.48 21.62 22.48
CA SER A 792 3.80 21.27 21.95
C SER A 792 4.78 22.41 22.18
N ASN A 793 5.93 22.09 22.77
CA ASN A 793 7.00 23.06 22.99
C ASN A 793 7.77 23.44 21.70
N MET A 794 7.47 22.79 20.57
CA MET A 794 8.14 23.04 19.28
C MET A 794 7.41 24.05 18.40
N LEU A 795 6.15 24.39 18.70
CA LEU A 795 5.33 25.26 17.86
C LEU A 795 5.09 26.60 18.55
N ILE A 796 5.26 27.68 17.79
CA ILE A 796 4.95 29.04 18.24
C ILE A 796 3.96 29.65 17.25
N TYR A 797 2.83 30.10 17.77
CA TYR A 797 1.71 30.68 17.03
C TYR A 797 0.93 31.64 17.94
N PRO A 798 0.13 32.56 17.37
CA PRO A 798 -0.81 33.35 18.17
C PRO A 798 -1.98 32.47 18.64
N GLU A 799 -2.36 32.61 19.91
CA GLU A 799 -3.43 31.81 20.53
C GLU A 799 -4.81 32.14 19.95
N GLU A 800 -5.09 33.40 19.62
CA GLU A 800 -6.36 33.85 19.04
C GLU A 800 -6.10 34.91 17.97
N ILE A 801 -6.77 34.79 16.81
CA ILE A 801 -6.69 35.78 15.74
C ILE A 801 -8.07 36.07 15.16
N PHE A 802 -8.27 37.29 14.68
CA PHE A 802 -9.42 37.64 13.86
C PHE A 802 -9.07 37.45 12.38
N VAL A 803 -9.84 36.62 11.68
CA VAL A 803 -9.71 36.38 10.24
C VAL A 803 -10.66 37.31 9.51
N GLU A 804 -10.15 38.06 8.52
CA GLU A 804 -10.96 38.93 7.66
C GLU A 804 -10.96 38.40 6.22
N ASN A 805 -11.78 37.36 5.98
CA ASN A 805 -11.92 36.61 4.72
C ASN A 805 -10.68 35.81 4.28
N PHE A 806 -9.49 36.38 4.41
CA PHE A 806 -8.21 35.76 4.13
C PHE A 806 -7.20 36.19 5.18
N THR A 807 -6.45 35.25 5.74
CA THR A 807 -5.33 35.54 6.63
C THR A 807 -4.21 34.55 6.39
N ALA A 808 -2.99 35.06 6.28
CA ALA A 808 -1.78 34.26 6.19
C ALA A 808 -1.09 34.32 7.55
N LEU A 809 -1.09 33.20 8.26
CA LEU A 809 -0.56 33.08 9.61
C LEU A 809 0.83 32.46 9.58
N ASN A 810 1.82 33.16 10.14
CA ASN A 810 3.18 32.64 10.27
C ASN A 810 3.32 31.80 11.54
N ILE A 811 3.58 30.51 11.36
CA ILE A 811 3.87 29.56 12.44
C ILE A 811 5.38 29.32 12.49
N VAL A 812 5.96 29.28 13.68
CA VAL A 812 7.39 28.96 13.86
C VAL A 812 7.53 27.58 14.47
N VAL A 813 8.27 26.71 13.78
CA VAL A 813 8.81 25.47 14.34
C VAL A 813 10.17 25.80 14.96
N ASN A 814 10.31 25.62 16.26
CA ASN A 814 11.55 25.89 16.98
C ASN A 814 12.13 24.60 17.57
N VAL A 815 13.31 24.20 17.09
CA VAL A 815 14.00 23.00 17.57
C VAL A 815 15.18 23.40 18.43
N SER A 816 15.15 23.03 19.72
CA SER A 816 16.25 23.31 20.63
C SER A 816 17.55 22.58 20.24
N LYS A 817 18.70 23.11 20.62
CA LYS A 817 20.01 22.49 20.34
C LYS A 817 20.17 21.07 20.93
N ASN A 818 19.46 20.80 22.03
CA ASN A 818 19.53 19.53 22.75
C ASN A 818 18.39 18.58 22.36
N THR A 819 17.57 18.94 21.38
CA THR A 819 16.49 18.06 20.90
C THR A 819 17.11 16.80 20.30
N ILE A 820 16.66 15.64 20.77
CA ILE A 820 17.13 14.33 20.32
C ILE A 820 16.76 14.16 18.83
N PRO A 821 17.66 13.67 17.98
CA PRO A 821 17.32 13.35 16.60
C PRO A 821 16.20 12.33 16.48
N GLY A 822 15.28 12.50 15.53
CA GLY A 822 14.14 11.61 15.36
C GLY A 822 12.99 12.27 14.60
N VAL A 823 11.82 11.63 14.64
CA VAL A 823 10.56 12.15 14.10
C VAL A 823 9.67 12.58 15.24
N TYR A 824 9.15 13.81 15.18
CA TYR A 824 8.24 14.37 16.16
C TYR A 824 6.87 14.58 15.54
N GLU A 825 5.87 13.99 16.19
CA GLU A 825 4.47 14.10 15.82
C GLU A 825 3.78 15.16 16.68
N THR A 826 3.11 16.11 16.04
CA THR A 826 2.24 17.08 16.71
C THR A 826 1.06 17.44 15.79
N ALA A 827 0.16 18.28 16.26
CA ALA A 827 -0.91 18.82 15.44
C ALA A 827 -1.29 20.22 15.90
N ILE A 828 -1.84 21.01 14.99
CA ILE A 828 -2.47 22.30 15.29
C ILE A 828 -3.98 22.11 15.18
N LEU A 829 -4.69 22.37 16.26
CA LEU A 829 -6.15 22.46 16.34
C LEU A 829 -6.55 23.91 16.11
N ILE A 830 -7.49 24.13 15.19
CA ILE A 830 -8.04 25.44 14.89
C ILE A 830 -9.52 25.40 15.19
N GLU A 831 -9.92 26.08 16.25
CA GLU A 831 -11.30 26.17 16.70
C GLU A 831 -11.96 27.43 16.16
N TYR A 832 -13.18 27.30 15.64
CA TYR A 832 -13.98 28.40 15.10
C TYR A 832 -15.46 28.08 15.27
N ASP A 833 -16.28 29.08 15.60
CA ASP A 833 -17.67 28.85 16.02
C ASP A 833 -17.74 27.72 17.08
N ASP A 834 -18.40 26.60 16.75
CA ASP A 834 -18.51 25.36 17.53
C ASP A 834 -17.86 24.15 16.82
N ASP A 835 -16.93 24.39 15.89
CA ASP A 835 -16.27 23.36 15.08
C ASP A 835 -14.75 23.51 15.12
N ARG A 836 -14.02 22.51 14.63
CA ARG A 836 -12.55 22.52 14.63
C ARG A 836 -11.95 21.85 13.41
N ILE A 837 -10.76 22.31 13.02
CA ILE A 837 -9.91 21.69 12.00
C ILE A 837 -8.64 21.18 12.68
N LEU A 838 -8.29 19.93 12.39
CA LEU A 838 -7.01 19.34 12.80
C LEU A 838 -6.01 19.43 11.65
N VAL A 839 -4.84 20.04 11.90
CA VAL A 839 -3.73 20.12 10.96
C VAL A 839 -2.58 19.24 11.48
N PRO A 840 -2.37 18.05 10.90
CA PRO A 840 -1.22 17.21 11.21
C PRO A 840 0.12 17.90 10.96
N VAL A 841 1.09 17.70 11.86
CA VAL A 841 2.44 18.26 11.75
C VAL A 841 3.47 17.17 12.06
N SER A 842 4.44 16.98 11.15
CA SER A 842 5.59 16.08 11.32
C SER A 842 6.90 16.86 11.20
N ILE A 843 7.78 16.74 12.18
CA ILE A 843 9.07 17.42 12.21
C ILE A 843 10.18 16.38 12.30
N LEU A 844 11.04 16.35 11.29
CA LEU A 844 12.24 15.52 11.26
C LEU A 844 13.41 16.33 11.80
N VAL A 845 13.97 15.86 12.92
CA VAL A 845 15.17 16.44 13.52
C VAL A 845 16.35 15.53 13.18
N PRO A 846 17.20 15.88 12.19
CA PRO A 846 18.27 15.01 11.75
C PRO A 846 19.45 14.99 12.74
N LEU A 847 20.12 13.83 12.81
CA LEU A 847 21.45 13.72 13.39
C LEU A 847 22.48 14.27 12.40
N VAL A 848 23.09 15.42 12.71
CA VAL A 848 24.10 16.06 11.84
C VAL A 848 25.50 15.53 12.15
N LEU A 849 26.13 14.84 11.20
CA LEU A 849 27.41 14.15 11.42
C LEU A 849 28.67 14.99 11.18
N ASP A 850 28.56 16.10 10.44
CA ASP A 850 29.68 16.84 9.85
C ASP A 850 30.83 17.16 10.83
N ASN A 851 30.51 17.54 12.08
CA ASN A 851 31.51 17.92 13.10
C ASN A 851 31.71 16.87 14.21
N LEU A 852 31.19 15.66 14.02
CA LEU A 852 31.25 14.60 15.02
C LEU A 852 32.31 13.54 14.63
N SER A 853 32.88 12.89 15.64
CA SER A 853 33.78 11.74 15.48
C SER A 853 33.11 10.43 15.87
N THR A 854 32.36 10.44 16.98
CA THR A 854 31.51 9.33 17.43
C THR A 854 30.36 9.90 18.25
N VAL A 855 29.18 9.31 18.13
CA VAL A 855 28.00 9.69 18.92
C VAL A 855 27.27 8.44 19.42
N LEU A 856 26.67 8.55 20.60
CA LEU A 856 25.83 7.53 21.21
C LEU A 856 24.46 8.15 21.48
N ILE A 857 23.42 7.56 20.89
CA ILE A 857 22.03 8.03 20.98
C ILE A 857 21.09 6.88 21.35
N GLY A 858 19.87 7.22 21.76
CA GLY A 858 18.84 6.25 22.14
C GLY A 858 18.98 5.71 23.56
N LEU A 859 19.75 6.37 24.43
CA LEU A 859 19.84 6.04 25.86
C LEU A 859 18.90 6.87 26.74
N GLU A 860 18.31 7.92 26.18
CA GLU A 860 17.46 8.86 26.92
C GLU A 860 16.02 8.35 27.03
N TYR A 861 15.34 8.73 28.12
CA TYR A 861 13.92 8.47 28.28
C TYR A 861 13.11 9.53 27.53
N SER A 862 12.04 9.10 26.85
CA SER A 862 11.02 9.99 26.31
C SER A 862 9.64 9.53 26.78
N ASP A 863 8.78 10.50 27.03
CA ASP A 863 7.35 10.32 27.30
C ASP A 863 6.51 10.35 26.01
N LEU A 864 7.10 10.62 24.85
CA LEU A 864 6.38 10.64 23.57
C LEU A 864 5.89 9.25 23.19
N ARG A 865 4.69 9.18 22.60
CA ARG A 865 4.15 7.93 22.04
C ARG A 865 4.93 7.46 20.82
N TYR A 866 5.26 8.37 19.90
CA TYR A 866 6.19 8.11 18.81
C TYR A 866 7.58 8.56 19.25
N TYR A 867 8.40 7.63 19.74
CA TYR A 867 9.81 7.89 20.06
C TYR A 867 10.70 6.99 19.21
N SER A 868 11.58 7.58 18.38
CA SER A 868 12.37 6.81 17.40
C SER A 868 13.18 5.66 18.03
N PHE A 869 13.63 5.78 19.27
CA PHE A 869 14.51 4.79 19.91
C PHE A 869 13.79 3.79 20.82
N ARG A 870 12.45 3.75 20.80
CA ARG A 870 11.67 2.79 21.58
C ARG A 870 10.64 2.08 20.69
N LEU A 871 10.79 0.77 20.56
CA LEU A 871 10.04 -0.05 19.59
C LEU A 871 9.21 -1.12 20.28
N ARG A 872 8.10 -1.50 19.66
CA ARG A 872 7.27 -2.62 20.10
C ARG A 872 7.64 -3.91 19.40
N GLY A 873 7.38 -5.04 20.04
CA GLY A 873 7.65 -6.37 19.51
C GLY A 873 6.45 -6.99 18.77
N LEU A 874 5.69 -6.18 18.03
CA LEU A 874 4.37 -6.46 17.42
C LEU A 874 4.32 -7.54 16.32
N TYR A 875 5.13 -8.59 16.45
CA TYR A 875 5.33 -9.61 15.44
C TYR A 875 4.05 -10.44 15.20
N ASP A 876 3.60 -10.45 13.95
CA ASP A 876 2.56 -11.33 13.44
C ASP A 876 3.19 -12.30 12.43
N VAL A 877 3.14 -13.61 12.72
CA VAL A 877 3.90 -14.64 11.99
C VAL A 877 3.48 -14.77 10.51
N TYR A 878 2.23 -14.39 10.19
CA TYR A 878 1.68 -14.54 8.83
C TYR A 878 1.55 -13.22 8.06
N SER A 879 1.96 -12.11 8.66
CA SER A 879 1.82 -10.79 8.08
C SER A 879 3.00 -10.43 7.15
N SER A 880 3.03 -9.24 6.53
CA SER A 880 4.18 -8.77 5.73
C SER A 880 5.24 -8.03 6.54
N TYR A 881 6.39 -7.76 5.91
CA TYR A 881 7.50 -7.02 6.54
C TYR A 881 7.08 -5.61 6.99
N GLU A 882 6.18 -4.98 6.25
CA GLU A 882 5.65 -3.65 6.54
C GLU A 882 4.75 -3.60 7.79
N CYS A 883 4.39 -4.74 8.39
CA CYS A 883 3.53 -4.80 9.59
C CYS A 883 4.26 -4.54 10.91
N SER A 884 5.60 -4.43 10.86
CA SER A 884 6.41 -4.19 12.05
C SER A 884 6.29 -2.74 12.53
N ASP A 885 6.73 -2.46 13.76
CA ASP A 885 6.82 -1.10 14.29
C ASP A 885 8.08 -0.39 13.76
N TRP A 886 7.99 0.19 12.55
CA TRP A 886 9.11 0.82 11.89
C TRP A 886 9.34 2.26 12.40
N ARG A 887 10.55 2.49 12.92
CA ARG A 887 11.04 3.80 13.35
C ARG A 887 12.04 4.37 12.37
N MET A 888 12.09 5.68 12.30
CA MET A 888 13.02 6.42 11.45
C MET A 888 14.01 7.23 12.29
N LEU A 889 15.29 7.13 11.92
CA LEU A 889 16.36 8.04 12.31
C LEU A 889 16.84 8.81 11.07
N PRO A 890 16.50 10.10 10.93
CA PRO A 890 17.09 10.96 9.92
C PRO A 890 18.56 11.28 10.26
N VAL A 891 19.46 11.10 9.29
CA VAL A 891 20.92 11.32 9.42
C VAL A 891 21.40 12.23 8.31
N LEU A 892 21.99 13.37 8.65
CA LEU A 892 22.46 14.37 7.70
C LEU A 892 24.00 14.34 7.59
N VAL A 893 24.50 14.20 6.37
CA VAL A 893 25.95 14.18 6.06
C VAL A 893 26.24 15.12 4.88
N ASN A 894 27.00 16.19 5.12
CA ASN A 894 27.45 17.12 4.07
C ASN A 894 28.98 17.25 4.01
N ASP A 895 29.70 16.80 5.05
CA ASP A 895 31.15 16.90 5.06
C ASP A 895 31.79 15.90 4.06
N PRO A 896 32.49 16.39 3.01
CA PRO A 896 33.08 15.55 1.98
C PRO A 896 34.26 14.72 2.46
N SER A 897 34.79 14.97 3.65
CA SER A 897 35.82 14.11 4.25
C SER A 897 35.22 12.83 4.83
N ILE A 898 33.91 12.76 5.10
CA ILE A 898 33.25 11.55 5.59
C ILE A 898 33.10 10.56 4.42
N SER A 899 33.72 9.40 4.55
CA SER A 899 33.69 8.34 3.54
C SER A 899 32.63 7.29 3.85
N GLY A 900 32.26 7.16 5.12
CA GLY A 900 31.23 6.26 5.59
C GLY A 900 31.01 6.33 7.10
N VAL A 901 30.04 5.57 7.57
CA VAL A 901 29.59 5.58 8.97
C VAL A 901 29.39 4.15 9.45
N LEU A 902 29.95 3.81 10.62
CA LEU A 902 29.65 2.53 11.28
C LEU A 902 28.48 2.72 12.24
N PHE A 903 27.45 1.91 12.09
CA PHE A 903 26.36 1.81 13.05
C PHE A 903 26.56 0.55 13.89
N VAL A 904 26.52 0.72 15.21
CA VAL A 904 26.45 -0.38 16.16
C VAL A 904 25.19 -0.20 17.00
N ALA A 905 24.16 -0.97 16.67
CA ALA A 905 22.89 -0.97 17.40
C ALA A 905 22.93 -1.96 18.57
N ARG A 906 22.24 -1.61 19.66
CA ARG A 906 22.05 -2.48 20.83
C ARG A 906 20.64 -2.35 21.41
N TRP A 907 20.12 -3.45 21.93
CA TRP A 907 18.77 -3.56 22.51
C TRP A 907 18.78 -4.48 23.76
N SER A 908 17.65 -4.58 24.48
CA SER A 908 17.62 -5.20 25.82
C SER A 908 16.82 -6.51 25.93
N SER A 909 15.92 -6.81 24.99
CA SER A 909 15.01 -7.97 25.01
C SER A 909 15.66 -9.36 24.86
N GLY A 910 16.98 -9.46 24.66
CA GLY A 910 17.71 -10.73 24.55
C GLY A 910 17.90 -11.21 23.11
N TYR A 911 18.47 -12.41 22.93
CA TYR A 911 18.91 -12.91 21.61
C TYR A 911 17.77 -13.49 20.76
N SER A 912 16.59 -13.75 21.35
CA SER A 912 15.37 -14.22 20.67
C SER A 912 14.60 -13.05 20.06
N THR A 913 15.28 -12.28 19.20
CA THR A 913 14.77 -11.04 18.64
C THR A 913 15.33 -10.83 17.24
N ASP A 914 14.53 -10.26 16.35
CA ASP A 914 15.01 -9.73 15.09
C ASP A 914 15.02 -8.19 15.12
N LEU A 915 16.16 -7.60 14.73
CA LEU A 915 16.31 -6.16 14.53
C LEU A 915 16.54 -5.96 13.04
N THR A 916 15.50 -5.56 12.34
CA THR A 916 15.58 -5.26 10.91
C THR A 916 16.05 -3.82 10.72
N LEU A 917 16.85 -3.58 9.69
CA LEU A 917 17.32 -2.26 9.29
C LEU A 917 17.20 -2.08 7.78
N ALA A 918 16.78 -0.89 7.36
CA ALA A 918 16.74 -0.47 5.97
C ALA A 918 17.16 0.99 5.89
N ILE A 919 17.84 1.43 4.83
CA ILE A 919 18.34 2.80 4.75
C ILE A 919 17.99 3.37 3.39
N THR A 920 17.28 4.49 3.35
CA THR A 920 17.07 5.21 2.10
C THR A 920 18.12 6.32 1.97
N PRO A 921 18.83 6.40 0.83
CA PRO A 921 19.84 7.41 0.62
C PRO A 921 19.18 8.75 0.21
N PRO A 922 19.93 9.86 0.22
CA PRO A 922 19.49 11.13 -0.35
C PRO A 922 19.10 10.99 -1.84
N GLY A 923 18.18 11.83 -2.31
CA GLY A 923 17.87 11.97 -3.74
C GLY A 923 16.50 11.44 -4.20
N GLY A 924 15.67 10.95 -3.29
CA GLY A 924 14.32 10.50 -3.63
C GLY A 924 14.31 9.12 -4.30
N VAL A 925 13.36 8.88 -5.21
CA VAL A 925 13.11 7.54 -5.80
C VAL A 925 14.17 7.14 -6.83
N PHE A 926 14.71 8.11 -7.57
CA PHE A 926 15.76 7.90 -8.58
C PHE A 926 17.00 8.71 -8.23
N ASN A 927 18.19 8.25 -8.61
CA ASN A 927 19.42 9.00 -8.41
C ASN A 927 19.73 9.94 -9.60
N ASN A 928 20.86 10.64 -9.55
CA ASN A 928 21.21 11.67 -10.55
C ASN A 928 21.47 11.12 -11.96
N ILE A 929 21.67 9.81 -12.10
CA ILE A 929 21.88 9.13 -13.38
C ILE A 929 20.63 8.38 -13.85
N GLY A 930 19.48 8.54 -13.17
CA GLY A 930 18.19 7.98 -13.56
C GLY A 930 17.94 6.54 -13.09
N SER A 931 18.87 5.91 -12.36
CA SER A 931 18.68 4.58 -11.77
C SER A 931 17.81 4.66 -10.51
N ILE A 932 17.10 3.58 -10.18
CA ILE A 932 16.35 3.49 -8.92
C ILE A 932 17.33 3.70 -7.77
N ASN A 933 16.96 4.58 -6.84
CA ASN A 933 17.79 4.97 -5.72
C ASN A 933 17.71 3.93 -4.58
N ILE A 934 18.24 2.75 -4.86
CA ILE A 934 18.20 1.60 -3.97
C ILE A 934 19.44 1.59 -3.08
N PHE A 935 19.21 1.56 -1.78
CA PHE A 935 20.25 1.34 -0.78
C PHE A 935 19.69 0.54 0.37
N SER A 936 20.47 -0.40 0.91
CA SER A 936 19.98 -1.24 2.00
C SER A 936 21.06 -2.11 2.61
N THR A 937 21.27 -1.95 3.91
CA THR A 937 21.92 -2.96 4.74
C THR A 937 20.86 -3.87 5.32
N TYR A 938 20.65 -5.07 4.77
CA TYR A 938 19.61 -5.93 5.32
C TYR A 938 20.04 -6.72 6.54
N LYS A 939 19.05 -6.83 7.43
CA LYS A 939 18.74 -7.97 8.27
C LYS A 939 17.21 -8.10 8.21
N LEU A 940 16.68 -9.25 7.80
CA LEU A 940 15.23 -9.47 7.65
C LEU A 940 14.86 -10.83 8.24
N THR A 941 13.79 -10.91 9.03
CA THR A 941 13.08 -12.18 9.25
C THR A 941 11.57 -11.95 9.30
N ASN A 942 10.87 -12.44 8.28
CA ASN A 942 9.44 -12.68 8.33
C ASN A 942 9.15 -14.04 7.68
N GLY A 943 8.98 -15.03 8.56
CA GLY A 943 8.96 -16.47 8.34
C GLY A 943 9.40 -17.17 9.63
N ILE A 944 8.85 -18.36 9.89
CA ILE A 944 8.99 -19.15 11.12
C ILE A 944 10.46 -19.23 11.60
N GLY A 945 10.85 -18.36 12.54
CA GLY A 945 11.97 -18.56 13.45
C GLY A 945 13.39 -18.26 12.95
N PHE A 946 13.59 -17.68 11.77
CA PHE A 946 14.94 -17.33 11.32
C PHE A 946 15.47 -16.12 12.12
N VAL A 947 16.72 -16.16 12.57
CA VAL A 947 17.40 -15.03 13.21
C VAL A 947 18.62 -14.73 12.37
N TYR A 948 18.76 -13.51 11.89
CA TYR A 948 19.84 -13.18 10.97
C TYR A 948 20.77 -12.12 11.55
N ASN A 949 22.07 -12.31 11.58
CA ASN A 949 23.05 -11.26 11.92
C ASN A 949 24.29 -11.52 11.07
N SER A 950 25.18 -10.56 10.87
CA SER A 950 26.43 -10.86 10.14
C SER A 950 27.37 -11.78 10.92
N ASN A 951 27.17 -11.86 12.24
CA ASN A 951 27.90 -12.71 13.14
C ASN A 951 26.96 -13.21 14.25
N LEU A 952 26.93 -14.52 14.50
CA LEU A 952 26.12 -15.12 15.56
C LEU A 952 26.48 -14.57 16.95
N ASP A 953 27.76 -14.30 17.22
CA ASP A 953 28.19 -13.69 18.49
C ASP A 953 27.58 -12.30 18.71
N ASP A 954 27.39 -11.54 17.64
CA ASP A 954 26.75 -10.23 17.73
C ASP A 954 25.27 -10.39 18.11
N GLN A 955 24.57 -11.38 17.55
CA GLN A 955 23.18 -11.67 17.90
C GLN A 955 23.03 -12.07 19.37
N VAL A 956 23.88 -12.99 19.85
CA VAL A 956 23.83 -13.48 21.23
C VAL A 956 24.12 -12.36 22.24
N ASN A 957 24.85 -11.33 21.82
CA ASN A 957 25.20 -10.15 22.63
C ASN A 957 24.36 -8.91 22.29
N ASN A 958 23.16 -9.09 21.71
CA ASN A 958 22.22 -8.00 21.43
C ASN A 958 22.84 -6.85 20.63
N ARG A 959 23.62 -7.18 19.61
CA ARG A 959 24.40 -6.23 18.83
C ARG A 959 24.14 -6.44 17.34
N LEU A 960 23.97 -5.36 16.61
CA LEU A 960 24.00 -5.36 15.14
C LEU A 960 25.05 -4.37 14.68
N LYS A 961 25.93 -4.77 13.76
CA LYS A 961 26.95 -3.91 13.17
C LYS A 961 26.70 -3.76 11.67
N THR A 962 26.75 -2.54 11.18
CA THR A 962 26.67 -2.25 9.76
C THR A 962 27.55 -1.06 9.37
N TYR A 963 27.97 -1.03 8.12
CA TYR A 963 28.64 0.10 7.49
C TYR A 963 27.74 0.78 6.45
N LEU A 964 27.52 2.08 6.64
CA LEU A 964 26.87 2.98 5.70
C LEU A 964 27.94 3.67 4.83
N PRO A 965 28.13 3.29 3.55
CA PRO A 965 29.00 4.02 2.64
C PRO A 965 28.41 5.38 2.26
N ILE A 966 29.23 6.42 2.38
CA ILE A 966 28.97 7.74 1.78
C ILE A 966 29.71 7.85 0.44
N LYS A 967 30.93 7.29 0.38
CA LYS A 967 31.75 7.14 -0.83
C LYS A 967 31.78 5.69 -1.29
N TRP A 968 31.37 5.48 -2.53
CA TRP A 968 31.23 4.16 -3.12
C TRP A 968 32.37 3.84 -4.07
N ASN A 969 33.02 2.70 -3.83
CA ASN A 969 34.07 2.23 -4.70
C ASN A 969 33.52 1.69 -6.03
N ILE A 970 34.35 1.74 -7.07
CA ILE A 970 34.03 1.29 -8.44
C ILE A 970 33.41 -0.13 -8.47
N ALA A 971 33.99 -1.09 -7.75
CA ALA A 971 33.53 -2.47 -7.76
C ALA A 971 32.12 -2.63 -7.15
N SER A 972 31.78 -1.92 -6.07
CA SER A 972 30.45 -1.95 -5.45
C SER A 972 29.39 -1.12 -6.19
N ARG A 973 29.79 -0.12 -7.01
CA ARG A 973 28.86 0.70 -7.80
C ARG A 973 28.34 0.00 -9.06
N LEU A 974 29.15 -0.89 -9.61
CA LEU A 974 28.90 -1.56 -10.88
C LEU A 974 28.41 -3.01 -10.70
N SER A 975 28.37 -3.51 -9.47
CA SER A 975 27.85 -4.84 -9.17
C SER A 975 26.38 -4.77 -8.78
N ASP A 976 25.58 -5.61 -9.45
CA ASP A 976 24.26 -5.98 -8.97
C ASP A 976 24.46 -6.82 -7.70
N ILE A 977 24.08 -6.23 -6.57
CA ILE A 977 24.07 -6.91 -5.29
C ILE A 977 22.86 -7.85 -5.32
N TYR A 978 23.02 -9.01 -5.98
CA TYR A 978 21.98 -10.01 -6.23
C TYR A 978 21.21 -10.34 -4.95
N GLY A 979 19.89 -10.24 -4.98
CA GLY A 979 19.04 -10.99 -4.05
C GLY A 979 19.02 -12.45 -4.47
N LEU A 980 19.20 -13.38 -3.53
CA LEU A 980 19.03 -14.81 -3.76
C LEU A 980 17.57 -15.12 -4.14
N TYR A 981 17.30 -15.25 -5.44
CA TYR A 981 16.11 -15.93 -5.97
C TYR A 981 16.52 -17.00 -7.01
N VAL A 982 17.46 -17.87 -6.64
CA VAL A 982 17.78 -19.05 -7.45
C VAL A 982 18.00 -20.27 -6.55
N ILE A 983 16.97 -21.13 -6.40
CA ILE A 983 17.06 -22.60 -6.41
C ILE A 983 15.74 -23.14 -6.99
N ARG A 984 15.66 -23.48 -8.28
CA ARG A 984 15.84 -24.84 -8.88
C ARG A 984 14.94 -25.95 -8.29
N ASN A 985 13.73 -26.06 -8.83
CA ASN A 985 13.03 -27.31 -9.17
C ASN A 985 11.77 -27.00 -10.01
N GLY A 986 11.96 -26.49 -11.23
CA GLY A 986 10.91 -26.48 -12.26
C GLY A 986 9.73 -25.51 -12.07
N ASN A 987 9.50 -24.93 -10.91
CA ASN A 987 8.42 -23.96 -10.68
C ASN A 987 8.95 -22.68 -10.03
N LEU A 988 9.08 -21.62 -10.83
CA LEU A 988 9.16 -20.23 -10.39
C LEU A 988 7.80 -19.61 -10.74
N VAL A 989 6.90 -19.52 -9.77
CA VAL A 989 5.62 -18.84 -9.92
C VAL A 989 5.56 -17.76 -8.84
N ASN A 990 5.86 -16.52 -9.22
CA ASN A 990 5.06 -15.33 -8.93
C ASN A 990 5.77 -14.04 -9.40
N SER A 991 5.31 -13.59 -10.56
CA SER A 991 5.15 -12.22 -11.05
C SER A 991 5.63 -11.05 -10.16
N PHE A 992 6.86 -10.58 -10.38
CA PHE A 992 7.13 -9.17 -10.71
C PHE A 992 8.50 -8.84 -11.40
N PRO A 993 9.20 -9.67 -12.22
CA PRO A 993 10.51 -9.23 -12.71
C PRO A 993 10.50 -8.34 -13.98
N TYR A 994 9.35 -7.98 -14.57
CA TYR A 994 9.37 -7.49 -15.96
C TYR A 994 8.64 -6.19 -16.29
N LEU A 995 7.99 -5.50 -15.34
CA LEU A 995 7.26 -4.27 -15.68
C LEU A 995 7.90 -2.94 -15.28
N ILE A 996 9.10 -2.93 -14.71
CA ILE A 996 9.86 -1.68 -14.57
C ILE A 996 11.35 -1.93 -14.73
N TYR A 997 11.80 -2.46 -15.87
CA TYR A 997 13.24 -2.45 -16.16
C TYR A 997 13.54 -2.50 -17.66
N PRO A 998 13.70 -1.34 -18.35
CA PRO A 998 14.45 -1.32 -19.60
C PRO A 998 15.94 -1.41 -19.26
N GLY A 999 16.44 -2.62 -18.99
CA GLY A 999 17.85 -2.99 -19.24
C GLY A 999 19.02 -2.19 -18.62
N GLU A 1000 18.82 -1.30 -17.64
CA GLU A 1000 19.91 -0.48 -17.07
C GLU A 1000 20.32 -0.91 -15.66
N TYR A 1001 21.42 -1.67 -15.52
CA TYR A 1001 22.08 -2.02 -14.24
C TYR A 1001 21.89 -0.95 -13.16
N VAL A 1002 21.45 -1.33 -11.95
CA VAL A 1002 21.29 -0.38 -10.81
C VAL A 1002 22.64 0.23 -10.50
N ARG A 1003 22.89 1.44 -11.00
CA ARG A 1003 24.19 2.09 -10.85
C ARG A 1003 24.11 3.13 -9.74
N ARG A 1004 25.12 3.15 -8.88
CA ARG A 1004 25.19 4.08 -7.73
C ARG A 1004 26.11 5.27 -8.06
N ASP A 1005 25.77 6.44 -7.53
CA ASP A 1005 26.65 7.61 -7.55
C ASP A 1005 27.96 7.33 -6.77
N SER A 1006 29.06 7.98 -7.15
CA SER A 1006 30.36 7.84 -6.46
C SER A 1006 30.33 8.33 -5.02
N GLU A 1007 29.61 9.42 -4.78
CA GLU A 1007 29.50 10.05 -3.47
C GLU A 1007 28.06 10.53 -3.29
N ILE A 1008 27.47 10.22 -2.14
CA ILE A 1008 26.07 10.54 -1.86
C ILE A 1008 26.02 11.36 -0.56
N TYR A 1009 25.89 12.66 -0.66
CA TYR A 1009 25.74 13.56 0.49
C TYR A 1009 24.28 14.01 0.64
N GLY A 1010 23.87 14.32 1.87
CA GLY A 1010 22.55 14.82 2.19
C GLY A 1010 21.87 14.04 3.32
N LEU A 1011 20.53 14.02 3.28
CA LEU A 1011 19.70 13.36 4.29
C LEU A 1011 19.49 11.88 3.98
N TYR A 1012 20.09 11.03 4.78
CA TYR A 1012 19.80 9.61 4.86
C TYR A 1012 18.64 9.36 5.82
N ARG A 1013 17.82 8.36 5.53
CA ARG A 1013 16.77 7.88 6.45
C ARG A 1013 17.09 6.45 6.83
N VAL A 1014 17.42 6.23 8.10
CA VAL A 1014 17.69 4.91 8.66
C VAL A 1014 16.42 4.41 9.31
N PHE A 1015 15.80 3.40 8.70
CA PHE A 1015 14.64 2.70 9.22
C PHE A 1015 15.08 1.48 9.99
N TYR A 1016 14.41 1.21 11.09
CA TYR A 1016 14.61 -0.01 11.85
C TYR A 1016 13.30 -0.43 12.49
N SER A 1017 13.11 -1.74 12.53
CA SER A 1017 11.98 -2.36 13.20
C SER A 1017 12.49 -3.52 14.02
N PHE A 1018 11.68 -3.89 15.01
CA PHE A 1018 12.06 -4.85 16.01
C PHE A 1018 10.95 -5.87 16.18
N ASN A 1019 11.29 -7.15 16.10
CA ASN A 1019 10.41 -8.27 16.38
C ASN A 1019 10.93 -9.01 17.60
N SER A 1020 10.25 -8.84 18.73
CA SER A 1020 10.54 -9.63 19.94
C SER A 1020 9.84 -10.97 19.83
N TYR A 1021 10.55 -12.07 20.10
CA TYR A 1021 9.92 -13.38 20.29
C TYR A 1021 9.83 -13.77 21.78
N SER A 1022 10.28 -12.90 22.69
CA SER A 1022 10.35 -13.20 24.12
C SER A 1022 9.11 -12.78 24.90
N GLY A 1023 8.35 -11.81 24.40
CA GLY A 1023 7.18 -11.22 25.08
C GLY A 1023 7.49 -10.45 26.38
N ARG A 1024 8.76 -10.38 26.81
CA ARG A 1024 9.16 -9.90 28.15
C ARG A 1024 8.95 -8.41 28.42
N ILE A 1025 8.92 -7.60 27.36
CA ILE A 1025 8.86 -6.15 27.47
C ILE A 1025 7.85 -5.61 26.47
N VAL A 1026 7.08 -4.61 26.89
CA VAL A 1026 6.13 -3.88 26.05
C VAL A 1026 6.86 -3.11 24.95
N GLU A 1027 7.97 -2.48 25.31
CA GLU A 1027 8.75 -1.64 24.42
C GLU A 1027 10.23 -1.83 24.72
N ASP A 1028 11.04 -2.07 23.69
CA ASP A 1028 12.49 -2.18 23.79
C ASP A 1028 13.17 -0.87 23.43
N GLN A 1029 14.22 -0.54 24.17
CA GLN A 1029 15.05 0.62 23.92
C GLN A 1029 16.22 0.24 23.01
N ILE A 1030 16.34 0.94 21.88
CA ILE A 1030 17.43 0.73 20.93
C ILE A 1030 18.40 1.90 21.01
N SER A 1031 19.66 1.58 21.29
CA SER A 1031 20.74 2.56 21.26
C SER A 1031 21.62 2.37 20.03
N PHE A 1032 22.08 3.48 19.46
CA PHE A 1032 23.01 3.47 18.34
C PHE A 1032 24.30 4.14 18.75
N ARG A 1033 25.41 3.43 18.59
CA ARG A 1033 26.74 4.03 18.52
C ARG A 1033 27.10 4.22 17.06
N ILE A 1034 27.32 5.47 16.67
CA ILE A 1034 27.56 5.88 15.29
C ILE A 1034 28.98 6.43 15.23
N ILE A 1035 29.84 5.84 14.40
CA ILE A 1035 31.27 6.16 14.30
C ILE A 1035 31.55 6.65 12.88
N MET A 1036 32.04 7.88 12.76
CA MET A 1036 32.37 8.45 11.47
C MET A 1036 33.73 7.95 11.00
N ILE A 1037 33.80 7.55 9.74
CA ILE A 1037 35.04 7.22 9.06
C ILE A 1037 35.32 8.31 8.03
N ARG A 1038 36.47 8.96 8.18
CA ARG A 1038 36.94 9.99 7.27
C ARG A 1038 38.05 9.45 6.39
N SER A 1039 38.11 9.91 5.15
CA SER A 1039 39.26 9.64 4.30
C SER A 1039 39.70 10.88 3.52
N ARG A 1040 40.99 10.89 3.20
CA ARG A 1040 41.63 11.89 2.36
C ARG A 1040 42.50 11.17 1.34
N ILE A 1041 42.63 11.75 0.16
CA ILE A 1041 43.60 11.34 -0.85
C ILE A 1041 44.14 12.58 -1.53
N GLU A 1042 45.46 12.66 -1.68
CA GLU A 1042 46.17 13.79 -2.24
C GLU A 1042 47.18 13.32 -3.28
N VAL A 1043 47.33 14.10 -4.35
CA VAL A 1043 48.39 13.87 -5.33
C VAL A 1043 49.64 14.58 -4.84
N GLU A 1044 50.64 13.82 -4.43
CA GLU A 1044 51.95 14.34 -4.02
C GLU A 1044 52.77 14.78 -5.22
N SER A 1045 52.71 14.02 -6.33
CA SER A 1045 53.25 14.43 -7.63
C SER A 1045 52.56 13.73 -8.79
N GLU A 1046 52.51 14.41 -9.94
CA GLU A 1046 52.07 13.90 -11.24
C GLU A 1046 53.24 14.01 -12.22
N GLN A 1047 53.57 12.93 -12.93
CA GLN A 1047 54.65 12.89 -13.91
C GLN A 1047 54.19 12.22 -15.21
N ASP A 1048 54.60 12.79 -16.34
CA ASP A 1048 54.47 12.14 -17.64
C ASP A 1048 55.68 11.24 -17.88
N TYR A 1049 55.43 9.94 -18.08
CA TYR A 1049 56.44 8.93 -18.33
C TYR A 1049 56.11 8.15 -19.60
N ASN A 1050 56.90 8.33 -20.67
CA ASN A 1050 56.72 7.66 -21.97
C ASN A 1050 55.31 7.79 -22.58
N GLY A 1051 54.63 8.93 -22.38
CA GLY A 1051 53.27 9.16 -22.87
C GLY A 1051 52.15 8.63 -21.97
N PHE A 1052 52.50 8.10 -20.80
CA PHE A 1052 51.56 7.68 -19.76
C PHE A 1052 51.66 8.59 -18.53
N LYS A 1053 50.55 8.75 -17.80
CA LYS A 1053 50.53 9.49 -16.54
C LYS A 1053 50.87 8.60 -15.35
N GLN A 1054 51.75 9.08 -14.48
CA GLN A 1054 52.08 8.48 -13.20
C GLN A 1054 51.64 9.41 -12.07
N TYR A 1055 51.02 8.82 -11.04
CA TYR A 1055 50.54 9.52 -9.86
C TYR A 1055 51.17 8.93 -8.60
N VAL A 1056 51.69 9.81 -7.73
CA VAL A 1056 52.05 9.47 -6.35
C VAL A 1056 50.92 9.93 -5.46
N LEU A 1057 50.14 8.98 -4.95
CA LEU A 1057 48.94 9.25 -4.17
C LEU A 1057 49.20 9.00 -2.69
N LYS A 1058 49.09 10.05 -1.88
CA LYS A 1058 49.06 9.93 -0.42
C LYS A 1058 47.62 9.78 0.04
N TYR A 1059 47.34 8.78 0.86
CA TYR A 1059 46.00 8.53 1.38
C TYR A 1059 45.99 8.41 2.89
N GLU A 1060 44.86 8.78 3.49
CA GLU A 1060 44.64 8.74 4.93
C GLU A 1060 43.21 8.26 5.19
N PHE A 1061 43.04 7.37 6.18
CA PHE A 1061 41.77 6.93 6.73
C PHE A 1061 41.79 7.12 8.24
N GLN A 1062 40.71 7.67 8.79
CA GLN A 1062 40.59 7.92 10.23
C GLN A 1062 39.19 7.54 10.72
N ALA A 1063 39.12 6.68 11.72
CA ALA A 1063 37.90 6.38 12.44
C ALA A 1063 37.84 7.17 13.75
N GLY A 1064 36.65 7.70 14.09
CA GLY A 1064 36.49 8.51 15.31
C GLY A 1064 36.67 7.74 16.64
N ALA A 1065 36.43 6.43 16.66
CA ALA A 1065 36.62 5.58 17.83
C ALA A 1065 36.79 4.09 17.43
N TYR A 1066 37.22 3.27 18.40
CA TYR A 1066 37.50 1.82 18.25
C TYR A 1066 38.58 1.48 17.24
N ALA A 1067 38.88 0.19 17.09
CA ALA A 1067 39.90 -0.34 16.21
C ALA A 1067 39.33 -0.91 14.88
N PRO A 1068 38.43 -0.21 14.14
CA PRO A 1068 37.67 -0.86 13.07
C PRO A 1068 38.51 -1.31 11.88
N PHE A 1069 39.74 -0.81 11.75
CA PHE A 1069 40.64 -1.15 10.66
C PHE A 1069 41.57 -2.33 10.98
N TYR A 1070 41.52 -2.86 12.20
CA TYR A 1070 42.40 -3.95 12.59
C TYR A 1070 42.14 -5.18 11.72
N MET A 1071 43.19 -5.72 11.10
CA MET A 1071 43.14 -6.84 10.15
C MET A 1071 42.37 -6.56 8.85
N SER A 1072 42.02 -5.30 8.58
CA SER A 1072 41.46 -4.91 7.30
C SER A 1072 42.48 -5.02 6.18
N LYS A 1073 42.01 -5.31 4.96
CA LYS A 1073 42.85 -5.29 3.76
C LYS A 1073 42.71 -3.98 3.01
N VAL A 1074 43.81 -3.51 2.42
CA VAL A 1074 43.84 -2.28 1.64
C VAL A 1074 44.04 -2.63 0.17
N TYR A 1075 43.21 -2.07 -0.69
CA TYR A 1075 43.30 -2.29 -2.12
C TYR A 1075 43.35 -0.99 -2.90
N VAL A 1076 43.99 -1.04 -4.07
CA VAL A 1076 43.87 -0.02 -5.10
C VAL A 1076 43.02 -0.59 -6.23
N ILE A 1077 41.94 0.11 -6.56
CA ILE A 1077 40.99 -0.24 -7.61
C ILE A 1077 40.93 0.92 -8.59
N SER A 1078 40.78 0.62 -9.88
CA SER A 1078 40.67 1.62 -10.94
C SER A 1078 39.62 1.20 -11.97
N ASN A 1079 38.99 2.18 -12.61
CA ASN A 1079 38.03 1.97 -13.69
C ASN A 1079 38.73 1.71 -15.05
N ASN A 1080 40.04 2.02 -15.14
CA ASN A 1080 40.90 1.74 -16.28
C ASN A 1080 42.04 0.80 -15.90
N THR A 1081 42.72 0.29 -16.93
CA THR A 1081 43.94 -0.51 -16.81
C THR A 1081 45.08 0.33 -16.22
N ILE A 1082 45.54 -0.05 -15.03
CA ILE A 1082 46.68 0.57 -14.32
C ILE A 1082 47.75 -0.47 -14.01
N THR A 1083 48.94 -0.02 -13.65
CA THR A 1083 49.94 -0.81 -12.94
C THR A 1083 50.29 -0.15 -11.62
N VAL A 1084 50.50 -0.97 -10.58
CA VAL A 1084 50.95 -0.54 -9.25
C VAL A 1084 52.28 -1.25 -8.98
N PRO A 1085 53.43 -0.59 -9.20
CA PRO A 1085 54.73 -1.23 -9.09
C PRO A 1085 54.95 -1.90 -7.73
N GLY A 1086 55.35 -3.17 -7.75
CA GLY A 1086 55.59 -3.96 -6.53
C GLY A 1086 54.36 -4.71 -5.99
N TYR A 1087 53.21 -4.63 -6.66
CA TYR A 1087 51.97 -5.28 -6.25
C TYR A 1087 51.33 -6.06 -7.40
N ASP A 1088 50.72 -7.20 -7.09
CA ASP A 1088 50.01 -8.05 -8.05
C ASP A 1088 48.52 -7.71 -8.11
N LEU A 1089 47.94 -7.80 -9.31
CA LEU A 1089 46.50 -7.69 -9.52
C LEU A 1089 45.83 -8.99 -9.03
N ILE A 1090 44.90 -8.88 -8.08
CA ILE A 1090 44.19 -10.03 -7.51
C ILE A 1090 42.67 -9.84 -7.55
N ALA A 1091 41.95 -10.95 -7.35
CA ALA A 1091 40.51 -10.93 -7.16
C ALA A 1091 40.14 -10.40 -5.77
N ILE A 1092 39.23 -9.42 -5.72
CA ILE A 1092 38.76 -8.78 -4.49
C ILE A 1092 37.33 -9.25 -4.19
N PRO A 1093 37.00 -9.73 -2.97
CA PRO A 1093 35.77 -10.50 -2.74
C PRO A 1093 34.49 -9.68 -2.46
N ILE A 1094 33.83 -9.09 -3.47
CA ILE A 1094 32.63 -8.21 -3.31
C ILE A 1094 31.50 -8.83 -2.47
N ALA A 1095 31.26 -10.13 -2.62
CA ALA A 1095 30.26 -10.86 -1.85
C ALA A 1095 30.78 -12.23 -1.42
N LEU A 1096 30.40 -12.67 -0.23
CA LEU A 1096 30.80 -13.94 0.36
C LEU A 1096 29.56 -14.79 0.64
N TYR A 1097 29.49 -16.00 0.11
CA TYR A 1097 28.47 -17.01 0.44
C TYR A 1097 29.06 -18.08 1.34
N ASN A 1098 28.56 -18.24 2.57
CA ASN A 1098 29.12 -19.17 3.57
C ASN A 1098 30.66 -19.06 3.65
N GLN A 1099 31.16 -17.82 3.75
CA GLN A 1099 32.59 -17.45 3.76
C GLN A 1099 33.38 -17.76 2.48
N ARG A 1100 32.74 -18.22 1.40
CA ARG A 1100 33.35 -18.44 0.08
C ARG A 1100 33.05 -17.28 -0.84
N ILE A 1101 33.99 -16.91 -1.71
CA ILE A 1101 33.78 -15.78 -2.61
C ILE A 1101 32.70 -16.11 -3.63
N LEU A 1102 31.64 -15.30 -3.65
CA LEU A 1102 30.51 -15.41 -4.58
C LEU A 1102 30.67 -14.43 -5.75
N ILE A 1103 31.02 -13.18 -5.46
CA ILE A 1103 31.22 -12.11 -6.45
C ILE A 1103 32.62 -11.53 -6.25
N THR A 1104 33.37 -11.36 -7.34
CA THR A 1104 34.73 -10.79 -7.34
C THR A 1104 34.81 -9.50 -8.15
N GLY A 1105 35.58 -8.53 -7.65
CA GLY A 1105 36.19 -7.47 -8.44
C GLY A 1105 37.68 -7.72 -8.68
N SER A 1106 38.38 -6.75 -9.24
CA SER A 1106 39.84 -6.80 -9.46
C SER A 1106 40.53 -5.58 -8.85
N GLY A 1107 41.69 -5.77 -8.25
CA GLY A 1107 42.54 -4.67 -7.78
C GLY A 1107 43.84 -5.16 -7.13
N TYR A 1108 44.66 -4.23 -6.65
CA TYR A 1108 46.01 -4.50 -6.14
C TYR A 1108 46.01 -4.52 -4.61
N ASP A 1109 46.46 -5.61 -3.98
CA ASP A 1109 46.53 -5.79 -2.52
C ASP A 1109 47.74 -5.04 -1.94
N LEU A 1110 47.50 -3.92 -1.25
CA LEU A 1110 48.55 -3.14 -0.58
C LEU A 1110 48.97 -3.71 0.78
N GLY A 1111 48.28 -4.76 1.26
CA GLY A 1111 48.58 -5.45 2.50
C GLY A 1111 47.49 -5.34 3.57
N ILE A 1112 47.83 -5.81 4.77
CA ILE A 1112 46.96 -5.87 5.95
C ILE A 1112 47.27 -4.72 6.90
N VAL A 1113 46.22 -4.12 7.45
CA VAL A 1113 46.32 -3.04 8.42
C VAL A 1113 46.49 -3.61 9.83
N TYR A 1114 47.61 -3.30 10.48
CA TYR A 1114 47.86 -3.63 11.89
C TYR A 1114 47.49 -2.47 12.84
N ALA A 1115 47.16 -1.30 12.29
CA ALA A 1115 46.70 -0.15 13.04
C ALA A 1115 45.20 -0.23 13.35
N SER A 1116 44.79 0.35 14.47
CA SER A 1116 43.42 0.23 14.95
C SER A 1116 42.48 1.32 14.40
N ARG A 1117 42.89 2.60 14.45
CA ARG A 1117 41.99 3.75 14.22
C ARG A 1117 42.39 4.67 13.07
N PHE A 1118 43.63 4.58 12.63
CA PHE A 1118 44.23 5.48 11.65
C PHE A 1118 45.10 4.66 10.72
N LEU A 1119 45.05 4.97 9.44
CA LEU A 1119 45.90 4.40 8.41
C LEU A 1119 46.29 5.52 7.45
N ASP A 1120 47.58 5.69 7.22
CA ASP A 1120 48.10 6.51 6.14
C ASP A 1120 49.10 5.72 5.30
N GLY A 1121 49.29 6.14 4.06
CA GLY A 1121 50.24 5.52 3.15
C GLY A 1121 50.41 6.31 1.86
N THR A 1122 51.41 5.90 1.09
CA THR A 1122 51.67 6.43 -0.25
C THR A 1122 51.67 5.27 -1.25
N VAL A 1123 50.99 5.43 -2.38
CA VAL A 1123 50.97 4.45 -3.46
C VAL A 1123 51.31 5.09 -4.79
N PHE A 1124 52.09 4.35 -5.59
CA PHE A 1124 52.48 4.72 -6.94
C PHE A 1124 51.55 4.03 -7.92
N VAL A 1125 50.86 4.80 -8.76
CA VAL A 1125 49.94 4.27 -9.78
C VAL A 1125 50.33 4.81 -11.14
N GLN A 1126 50.49 3.92 -12.12
CA GLN A 1126 50.76 4.27 -13.51
C GLN A 1126 49.58 3.88 -14.39
N SER A 1127 49.05 4.84 -15.14
CA SER A 1127 48.01 4.55 -16.14
C SER A 1127 48.62 3.85 -17.36
N ILE A 1128 47.91 2.89 -17.94
CA ILE A 1128 48.27 2.31 -19.24
C ILE A 1128 47.49 3.00 -20.38
N GLU A 1129 46.52 3.85 -20.05
CA GLU A 1129 45.67 4.53 -21.03
C GLU A 1129 45.61 6.06 -20.78
N PRO A 1130 45.50 6.91 -21.82
CA PRO A 1130 45.44 8.38 -21.68
C PRO A 1130 44.07 8.94 -21.28
N ILE A 1131 43.11 8.11 -20.85
CA ILE A 1131 41.70 8.47 -20.56
C ILE A 1131 41.53 8.91 -19.09
N VAL A 1132 40.38 9.53 -18.76
CA VAL A 1132 39.92 9.85 -17.40
C VAL A 1132 40.13 8.65 -16.48
N LEU A 1133 40.99 8.85 -15.49
CA LEU A 1133 41.38 7.82 -14.53
C LEU A 1133 40.69 8.07 -13.18
N GLU A 1134 39.85 7.14 -12.76
CA GLU A 1134 39.33 7.10 -11.39
C GLU A 1134 40.08 6.02 -10.60
N ILE A 1135 40.75 6.44 -9.52
CA ILE A 1135 41.45 5.55 -8.61
C ILE A 1135 40.72 5.57 -7.27
N ASN A 1136 40.39 4.40 -6.75
CA ASN A 1136 39.89 4.23 -5.39
C ASN A 1136 40.93 3.49 -4.58
N ILE A 1137 41.34 4.08 -3.47
CA ILE A 1137 42.02 3.35 -2.41
C ILE A 1137 40.93 2.92 -1.45
N VAL A 1138 40.80 1.62 -1.22
CA VAL A 1138 39.71 1.05 -0.45
C VAL A 1138 40.20 0.22 0.71
N LEU A 1139 39.51 0.30 1.82
CA LEU A 1139 39.78 -0.48 3.02
C LEU A 1139 38.60 -1.38 3.33
N TRP A 1140 38.89 -2.67 3.40
CA TRP A 1140 37.90 -3.74 3.56
C TRP A 1140 37.71 -4.08 5.03
N ILE A 1141 36.52 -3.78 5.57
CA ILE A 1141 36.10 -4.07 6.95
C ILE A 1141 35.05 -5.19 6.96
N ILE A 1142 35.50 -6.43 7.12
CA ILE A 1142 34.60 -7.61 7.09
C ILE A 1142 33.61 -7.63 8.26
N ASP A 1143 34.02 -7.13 9.43
CA ASP A 1143 33.20 -7.11 10.66
C ASP A 1143 32.04 -6.10 10.63
N TYR A 1144 31.97 -5.26 9.60
CA TYR A 1144 30.96 -4.22 9.42
C TYR A 1144 30.45 -4.26 7.98
N PRO A 1145 29.58 -5.21 7.62
CA PRO A 1145 29.11 -5.35 6.26
C PRO A 1145 28.23 -4.17 5.82
N ILE A 1146 28.22 -3.89 4.50
CA ILE A 1146 27.25 -2.99 3.87
C ILE A 1146 25.89 -3.65 3.80
N ARG A 1147 25.84 -4.96 3.57
CA ARG A 1147 24.61 -5.75 3.43
C ARG A 1147 24.87 -7.19 3.80
N CYS A 1148 23.84 -7.84 4.28
CA CYS A 1148 23.87 -9.19 4.77
C CYS A 1148 22.50 -9.81 4.41
N GLU A 1149 22.46 -10.98 3.78
CA GLU A 1149 21.21 -11.72 3.53
C GLU A 1149 21.35 -13.21 3.85
N GLY A 1150 20.34 -13.83 4.45
CA GLY A 1150 20.41 -15.25 4.77
C GLY A 1150 19.56 -15.65 5.97
N PHE A 1151 19.78 -16.87 6.45
CA PHE A 1151 19.09 -17.41 7.61
C PHE A 1151 19.94 -18.43 8.37
N TYR A 1152 19.67 -18.53 9.66
CA TYR A 1152 20.21 -19.55 10.56
C TYR A 1152 19.06 -20.46 10.99
N TYR A 1153 19.22 -21.78 10.85
CA TYR A 1153 18.26 -22.74 11.39
C TYR A 1153 18.96 -23.99 11.92
N TYR A 1154 18.45 -24.54 13.01
CA TYR A 1154 18.94 -25.81 13.54
C TYR A 1154 18.21 -26.97 12.86
N SER A 1155 18.96 -27.84 12.17
CA SER A 1155 18.37 -29.04 11.60
C SER A 1155 18.38 -30.16 12.63
N GLU A 1156 17.20 -30.61 13.07
CA GLU A 1156 17.08 -31.80 13.91
C GLU A 1156 17.57 -33.07 13.19
N TYR A 1157 17.47 -33.10 11.86
CA TYR A 1157 17.96 -34.20 11.04
C TYR A 1157 19.49 -34.30 11.07
N TYR A 1158 20.19 -33.17 11.06
CA TYR A 1158 21.66 -33.13 11.09
C TYR A 1158 22.25 -32.91 12.49
N GLY A 1159 21.44 -32.49 13.47
CA GLY A 1159 21.88 -32.17 14.83
C GLY A 1159 22.79 -30.94 14.91
N GLU A 1160 22.74 -30.05 13.93
CA GLU A 1160 23.63 -28.88 13.83
C GLU A 1160 22.92 -27.61 13.35
N LEU A 1161 23.52 -26.45 13.68
CA LEU A 1161 23.09 -25.16 13.18
C LEU A 1161 23.57 -24.99 11.73
N ILE A 1162 22.63 -24.89 10.80
CA ILE A 1162 22.92 -24.61 9.39
C ILE A 1162 22.84 -23.11 9.17
N ILE A 1163 23.91 -22.59 8.57
CA ILE A 1163 24.05 -21.20 8.18
C ILE A 1163 24.02 -21.12 6.65
N HIS A 1164 23.11 -20.28 6.14
CA HIS A 1164 23.05 -19.92 4.74
C HIS A 1164 23.06 -18.40 4.65
N ASP A 1165 24.22 -17.82 4.38
CA ASP A 1165 24.39 -16.37 4.33
C ASP A 1165 25.18 -15.87 3.13
N ILE A 1166 24.79 -14.68 2.64
CA ILE A 1166 25.56 -13.83 1.75
C ILE A 1166 25.91 -12.56 2.52
N VAL A 1167 27.21 -12.30 2.67
CA VAL A 1167 27.73 -11.11 3.32
C VAL A 1167 28.42 -10.23 2.27
N TYR A 1168 28.04 -8.96 2.23
CA TYR A 1168 28.68 -7.92 1.43
C TYR A 1168 29.53 -7.05 2.38
N PRO A 1169 30.88 -7.22 2.37
CA PRO A 1169 31.76 -6.54 3.33
C PRO A 1169 31.67 -5.02 3.26
N GLY A 1170 32.01 -4.35 4.37
CA GLY A 1170 32.20 -2.91 4.40
C GLY A 1170 33.41 -2.50 3.58
N VAL A 1171 33.25 -1.46 2.75
CA VAL A 1171 34.33 -0.92 1.93
C VAL A 1171 34.43 0.59 2.14
N VAL A 1172 35.43 1.00 2.92
CA VAL A 1172 35.75 2.41 3.13
C VAL A 1172 36.53 2.91 1.93
N THR A 1173 36.07 3.99 1.29
CA THR A 1173 36.61 4.45 0.01
C THR A 1173 37.24 5.83 0.14
N SER A 1174 38.46 5.97 -0.38
CA SER A 1174 39.07 7.27 -0.69
C SER A 1174 39.28 7.36 -2.21
N GLN A 1175 38.69 8.36 -2.84
CA GLN A 1175 38.61 8.45 -4.30
C GLN A 1175 39.40 9.64 -4.85
N PHE A 1176 40.19 9.37 -5.88
CA PHE A 1176 40.87 10.37 -6.70
C PHE A 1176 40.39 10.25 -8.15
N VAL A 1177 39.99 11.38 -8.75
CA VAL A 1177 39.63 11.46 -10.18
C VAL A 1177 40.59 12.42 -10.85
N ALA A 1178 41.36 11.94 -11.83
CA ALA A 1178 42.26 12.78 -12.59
C ALA A 1178 41.48 13.66 -13.57
N ASN A 1179 41.69 14.99 -13.52
CA ASN A 1179 40.99 15.97 -14.37
C ASN A 1179 41.30 15.78 -15.87
N VAL A 1180 40.25 15.66 -16.68
CA VAL A 1180 40.16 16.24 -18.03
C VAL A 1180 39.33 17.54 -17.87
N PRO A 1181 39.59 18.64 -18.62
CA PRO A 1181 38.79 19.85 -18.50
C PRO A 1181 37.31 19.53 -18.66
N ARG A 1182 36.46 20.01 -17.74
CA ARG A 1182 35.01 20.01 -17.93
C ARG A 1182 34.71 20.88 -19.16
N SER A 1183 34.29 20.26 -20.26
CA SER A 1183 33.71 20.93 -21.43
C SER A 1183 32.22 21.15 -21.24
#